data_AF-A0A8H6D4U5-F1
#
_entry.id   AF-A0A8H6D4U5-F1
#
_cell.length_a   1.000
_cell.length_b   1.000
_cell.length_c   1.000
_cell.angle_alpha   90.00
_cell.angle_beta   90.00
_cell.angle_gamma   90.00
#
_symmetry.space_group_name_H-M   'P 1'
#
loop_
_entity.id
_entity.type
_entity.pdbx_description
1 polymer ?
#
loop_
_entity_poly.entity_id
_entity_poly.type
_entity_poly.pdbx_seq_one_letter_code
_entity_poly.pdbx_strand_id
1 'polypeptide(L)'
;MSLEIESFIIRAMSLPILLQTLTVIGFLVLGYIVYYRYLHPLAKYPGPPLASITNLWKTYHLWNLHLPHTLVRLHEQYGDVVRVGPNDLSFRNPDAVNTIYKAGRQLQKTGFYDGFTTFNPNLFGTQDEEVYQPLSINGGSTKSRYQIHAIRRRQMAHAFSLQSIKEMEHFVDSHILELRKNLDHFCDTNKDFDLKDMIAFYVFDVLGELAFSRSFDSQDERDLARLPPINDHIYLACLMGMTPDALPWIKKVLPHIPIPWLKRLFNARAQLRNLTAACVRQRIEAGASDRKDLLSCLLVAVDPETGSKLTELDINTEAFAMVINPVFTMPLPRKINTSGGLVIQGRQIPQKVRLNNPIESSKSDNRKTTVFALNHVVHHNPSVWGKDHEQFIPDRFLGPNGKELQGYLSPFSIGHRQVILITGALGTIAGAIAESFATAGARLFISDIQPSLPDSTKDRLLHLGADAVHYYRCDVGNPKECEEPVKQAISTAGEIDALINGAGVVGIRVFHKQDPALFFRDMAINFNGPLVLMRLVLPGFIERRRGCVINLASKAATVDFPFNISYCTSKAALVKLTSVLQAEIDEVAPSSDINLYAVHPGAVRSGMKTADGHHDTSLAEFPQVFSHFEEWMKKFTGSPHLAGMSCVALATGIAKDVLRGRYYDVEQDLEDIIAQAALLKADPLLHTLHISMLGSLEREEGAIAQKPEERFDFPGF
;
A
#
# COMPACT_ATOMS: atom_id res chain seq x y z
N MET A 1 -28.36 21.77 -56.24
CA MET A 1 -27.63 21.60 -54.96
C MET A 1 -27.37 22.92 -54.24
N SER A 2 -26.65 23.91 -54.81
CA SER A 2 -26.41 25.21 -54.12
C SER A 2 -27.69 26.02 -53.86
N LEU A 3 -28.58 26.13 -54.85
CA LEU A 3 -29.86 26.85 -54.75
C LEU A 3 -30.85 26.21 -53.77
N GLU A 4 -30.81 24.88 -53.60
CA GLU A 4 -31.67 24.18 -52.64
C GLU A 4 -31.20 24.41 -51.19
N ILE A 5 -29.87 24.45 -50.98
CA ILE A 5 -29.27 24.75 -49.68
C ILE A 5 -29.57 26.20 -49.27
N GLU A 6 -29.47 27.17 -50.19
CA GLU A 6 -29.85 28.56 -49.92
C GLU A 6 -31.33 28.69 -49.55
N SER A 7 -32.22 28.03 -50.29
CA SER A 7 -33.67 28.05 -50.00
C SER A 7 -34.00 27.42 -48.65
N PHE A 8 -33.25 26.38 -48.24
CA PHE A 8 -33.39 25.72 -46.95
C PHE A 8 -32.90 26.61 -45.80
N ILE A 9 -31.76 27.29 -45.98
CA ILE A 9 -31.20 28.23 -45.00
C ILE A 9 -32.17 29.40 -44.78
N ILE A 10 -32.73 29.98 -45.85
CA ILE A 10 -33.69 31.09 -45.76
C ILE A 10 -34.97 30.67 -45.03
N ARG A 11 -35.50 29.46 -45.29
CA ARG A 11 -36.65 28.92 -44.56
C ARG A 11 -36.32 28.62 -43.09
N ALA A 12 -35.14 28.09 -42.80
CA ALA A 12 -34.70 27.84 -41.43
C ALA A 12 -34.56 29.15 -40.62
N MET A 13 -34.07 30.23 -41.25
CA MET A 13 -33.97 31.56 -40.65
C MET A 13 -35.33 32.25 -40.43
N SER A 14 -36.39 31.82 -41.13
CA SER A 14 -37.76 32.34 -41.00
C SER A 14 -38.58 31.69 -39.87
N LEU A 15 -38.08 30.61 -39.26
CA LEU A 15 -38.72 29.96 -38.13
C LEU A 15 -38.58 30.80 -36.85
N PRO A 16 -39.51 30.70 -35.89
CA PRO A 16 -39.34 31.33 -34.58
C PRO A 16 -38.01 30.92 -33.94
N ILE A 17 -37.32 31.86 -33.27
CA ILE A 17 -36.02 31.63 -32.61
C ILE A 17 -36.05 30.40 -31.70
N LEU A 18 -37.20 30.13 -31.06
CA LEU A 18 -37.43 28.95 -30.24
C LEU A 18 -37.33 27.64 -31.03
N LEU A 19 -37.85 27.58 -32.26
CA LEU A 19 -37.80 26.38 -33.10
C LEU A 19 -36.39 26.16 -33.66
N GLN A 20 -35.68 27.24 -34.01
CA GLN A 20 -34.28 27.18 -34.44
C GLN A 20 -33.38 26.65 -33.32
N THR A 21 -33.55 27.18 -32.09
CA THR A 21 -32.79 26.72 -30.92
C THR A 21 -33.12 25.27 -30.55
N LEU A 22 -34.39 24.86 -30.56
CA LEU A 22 -34.78 23.46 -30.34
C LEU A 22 -34.19 22.52 -31.40
N THR A 23 -34.13 22.95 -32.67
CA THR A 23 -33.54 22.16 -33.76
C THR A 23 -32.03 21.99 -33.55
N VAL A 24 -31.31 23.06 -33.21
CA VAL A 24 -29.86 23.00 -32.90
C VAL A 24 -29.60 22.10 -31.70
N ILE A 25 -30.38 22.24 -30.62
CA ILE A 25 -30.29 21.37 -29.45
C ILE A 25 -30.54 19.90 -29.85
N GLY A 26 -31.56 19.64 -30.68
CA GLY A 26 -31.87 18.31 -31.20
C GLY A 26 -30.69 17.68 -31.95
N PHE A 27 -30.04 18.44 -32.85
CA PHE A 27 -28.84 17.98 -33.56
C PHE A 27 -27.65 17.72 -32.62
N LEU A 28 -27.44 18.57 -31.62
CA LEU A 28 -26.37 18.39 -30.64
C LEU A 28 -26.61 17.14 -29.78
N VAL A 29 -27.85 16.92 -29.33
CA VAL A 29 -28.25 15.73 -28.56
C VAL A 29 -28.13 14.47 -29.41
N LEU A 30 -28.56 14.51 -30.67
CA LEU A 30 -28.40 13.38 -31.60
C LEU A 30 -26.92 13.07 -31.84
N GLY A 31 -26.10 14.08 -32.10
CA GLY A 31 -24.65 13.94 -32.24
C GLY A 31 -23.99 13.35 -31.00
N TYR A 32 -24.41 13.79 -29.81
CA TYR A 32 -23.98 13.25 -28.52
C TYR A 32 -24.33 11.76 -28.38
N ILE A 33 -25.59 11.38 -28.67
CA ILE A 33 -26.05 9.98 -28.59
C ILE A 33 -25.27 9.11 -29.57
N VAL A 34 -25.16 9.53 -30.84
CA VAL A 34 -24.46 8.78 -31.88
C VAL A 34 -22.99 8.59 -31.50
N TYR A 35 -22.33 9.65 -31.01
CA TYR A 35 -20.96 9.57 -30.55
C TYR A 35 -20.80 8.57 -29.42
N TYR A 36 -21.53 8.74 -28.31
CA TYR A 36 -21.36 7.90 -27.12
C TYR A 36 -21.74 6.43 -27.35
N ARG A 37 -22.71 6.17 -28.24
CA ARG A 37 -23.23 4.83 -28.51
C ARG A 37 -22.38 4.04 -29.51
N TYR A 38 -21.79 4.70 -30.52
CA TYR A 38 -21.17 4.03 -31.66
C TYR A 38 -19.71 4.43 -31.92
N LEU A 39 -19.35 5.70 -31.69
CA LEU A 39 -18.00 6.21 -32.02
C LEU A 39 -17.07 6.29 -30.81
N HIS A 40 -17.62 6.22 -29.59
CA HIS A 40 -16.86 6.32 -28.36
C HIS A 40 -15.83 5.18 -28.26
N PRO A 41 -14.62 5.41 -27.71
CA PRO A 41 -13.62 4.34 -27.55
C PRO A 41 -14.12 3.13 -26.74
N LEU A 42 -15.12 3.35 -25.88
CA LEU A 42 -15.77 2.30 -25.08
C LEU A 42 -17.02 1.70 -25.75
N ALA A 43 -17.41 2.11 -26.96
CA ALA A 43 -18.59 1.59 -27.67
C ALA A 43 -18.47 0.09 -28.01
N LYS A 44 -17.24 -0.44 -28.05
CA LYS A 44 -16.96 -1.88 -28.22
C LYS A 44 -17.36 -2.73 -27.01
N TYR A 45 -17.54 -2.13 -25.82
CA TYR A 45 -17.95 -2.85 -24.62
C TYR A 45 -19.47 -2.92 -24.54
N PRO A 46 -20.03 -4.11 -24.26
CA PRO A 46 -21.48 -4.31 -24.18
C PRO A 46 -22.06 -3.64 -22.93
N GLY A 47 -23.35 -3.34 -22.97
CA GLY A 47 -24.08 -2.79 -21.84
C GLY A 47 -25.40 -2.13 -22.25
N PRO A 48 -26.21 -1.66 -21.27
CA PRO A 48 -27.49 -1.02 -21.56
C PRO A 48 -27.32 0.24 -22.42
N PRO A 49 -28.16 0.46 -23.45
CA PRO A 49 -28.03 1.63 -24.33
C PRO A 49 -28.04 2.97 -23.58
N LEU A 50 -28.93 3.12 -22.58
CA LEU A 50 -29.01 4.34 -21.76
C LEU A 50 -27.75 4.55 -20.91
N ALA A 51 -27.14 3.48 -20.41
CA ALA A 51 -25.92 3.56 -19.62
C ALA A 51 -24.74 4.10 -20.44
N SER A 52 -24.69 3.81 -21.75
CA SER A 52 -23.64 4.33 -22.63
C SER A 52 -23.68 5.84 -22.83
N ILE A 53 -24.83 6.48 -22.57
CA ILE A 53 -25.10 7.89 -22.87
C ILE A 53 -25.12 8.73 -21.59
N THR A 54 -25.53 8.18 -20.44
CA THR A 54 -25.66 8.96 -19.21
C THR A 54 -25.39 8.17 -17.93
N ASN A 55 -24.81 8.84 -16.95
CA ASN A 55 -24.67 8.34 -15.58
C ASN A 55 -26.01 8.28 -14.82
N LEU A 56 -27.06 8.94 -15.31
CA LEU A 56 -28.39 8.89 -14.69
C LEU A 56 -28.96 7.47 -14.65
N TRP A 57 -28.58 6.61 -15.58
CA TRP A 57 -29.01 5.22 -15.60
C TRP A 57 -28.57 4.47 -14.33
N LYS A 58 -27.28 4.54 -13.97
CA LYS A 58 -26.77 3.90 -12.73
C LYS A 58 -27.29 4.60 -11.48
N THR A 59 -27.45 5.93 -11.52
CA THR A 59 -28.03 6.70 -10.40
C THR A 59 -29.47 6.29 -10.15
N TYR A 60 -30.27 6.00 -11.18
CA TYR A 60 -31.63 5.48 -11.03
C TYR A 60 -31.65 4.10 -10.35
N HIS A 61 -30.76 3.18 -10.74
CA HIS A 61 -30.67 1.87 -10.08
C HIS A 61 -30.18 1.96 -8.64
N LEU A 62 -29.27 2.91 -8.34
CA LEU A 62 -28.85 3.21 -6.98
C LEU A 62 -30.00 3.81 -6.16
N TRP A 63 -30.75 4.75 -6.75
CA TRP A 63 -31.89 5.39 -6.09
C TRP A 63 -32.92 4.37 -5.62
N ASN A 64 -33.18 3.36 -6.45
CA ASN A 64 -34.10 2.28 -6.10
C ASN A 64 -33.45 1.20 -5.22
N LEU A 65 -32.17 1.33 -4.81
CA LEU A 65 -31.42 0.36 -4.02
C LEU A 65 -31.18 -1.01 -4.70
N HIS A 66 -31.30 -1.07 -6.04
CA HIS A 66 -31.16 -2.32 -6.82
C HIS A 66 -29.83 -2.43 -7.59
N LEU A 67 -28.94 -1.43 -7.50
CA LEU A 67 -27.73 -1.37 -8.32
C LEU A 67 -26.86 -2.64 -8.24
N PRO A 68 -26.54 -3.22 -7.07
CA PRO A 68 -25.71 -4.43 -6.99
C PRO A 68 -26.31 -5.61 -7.76
N HIS A 69 -27.58 -5.92 -7.53
CA HIS A 69 -28.31 -7.00 -8.21
C HIS A 69 -28.47 -6.73 -9.72
N THR A 70 -28.70 -5.47 -10.11
CA THR A 70 -28.74 -5.09 -11.52
C THR A 70 -27.39 -5.33 -12.19
N LEU A 71 -26.27 -5.02 -11.53
CA LEU A 71 -24.94 -5.28 -12.08
C LEU A 71 -24.67 -6.79 -12.24
N VAL A 72 -25.08 -7.62 -11.27
CA VAL A 72 -24.99 -9.09 -11.39
C VAL A 72 -25.71 -9.57 -12.66
N ARG A 73 -26.99 -9.19 -12.83
CA ARG A 73 -27.79 -9.55 -14.02
C ARG A 73 -27.19 -9.06 -15.33
N LEU A 74 -26.60 -7.86 -15.34
CA LEU A 74 -25.93 -7.35 -16.53
C LEU A 74 -24.68 -8.15 -16.87
N HIS A 75 -23.92 -8.57 -15.87
CA HIS A 75 -22.75 -9.41 -16.09
C HIS A 75 -23.11 -10.83 -16.52
N GLU A 76 -24.26 -11.36 -16.10
CA GLU A 76 -24.83 -12.60 -16.66
C GLU A 76 -25.22 -12.45 -18.12
N GLN A 77 -25.80 -11.29 -18.50
CA GLN A 77 -26.25 -11.03 -19.87
C GLN A 77 -25.11 -10.70 -20.84
N TYR A 78 -24.14 -9.89 -20.40
CA TYR A 78 -23.14 -9.26 -21.27
C TYR A 78 -21.70 -9.76 -21.05
N GLY A 79 -21.46 -10.57 -20.02
CA GLY A 79 -20.17 -11.17 -19.69
C GLY A 79 -19.33 -10.39 -18.70
N ASP A 80 -18.02 -10.63 -18.68
CA ASP A 80 -17.11 -10.17 -17.61
C ASP A 80 -16.89 -8.66 -17.53
N VAL A 81 -17.06 -7.93 -18.63
CA VAL A 81 -16.83 -6.49 -18.72
C VAL A 81 -18.05 -5.80 -19.31
N VAL A 82 -18.66 -4.90 -18.54
CA VAL A 82 -19.91 -4.23 -18.92
C VAL A 82 -19.76 -2.72 -18.81
N ARG A 83 -20.19 -2.00 -19.83
CA ARG A 83 -20.26 -0.54 -19.82
C ARG A 83 -21.53 -0.07 -19.11
N VAL A 84 -21.34 0.61 -17.98
CA VAL A 84 -22.41 1.02 -17.04
C VAL A 84 -22.51 2.53 -16.84
N GLY A 85 -21.73 3.28 -17.63
CA GLY A 85 -21.76 4.72 -17.74
C GLY A 85 -21.06 5.16 -19.04
N PRO A 86 -21.12 6.45 -19.40
CA PRO A 86 -20.44 6.96 -20.60
C PRO A 86 -18.95 6.62 -20.61
N ASN A 87 -18.29 6.73 -19.46
CA ASN A 87 -16.88 6.48 -19.26
C ASN A 87 -16.60 5.33 -18.28
N ASP A 88 -17.61 4.54 -17.90
CA ASP A 88 -17.50 3.61 -16.76
C ASP A 88 -17.61 2.15 -17.22
N LEU A 89 -16.62 1.34 -16.80
CA LEU A 89 -16.60 -0.10 -17.00
C LEU A 89 -16.65 -0.83 -15.66
N SER A 90 -17.60 -1.76 -15.55
CA SER A 90 -17.73 -2.71 -14.45
C SER A 90 -17.05 -4.03 -14.84
N PHE A 91 -16.34 -4.64 -13.90
CA PHE A 91 -15.65 -5.92 -14.05
C PHE A 91 -16.19 -6.93 -13.02
N ARG A 92 -16.41 -8.18 -13.47
CA ARG A 92 -16.86 -9.29 -12.61
C ARG A 92 -15.74 -10.24 -12.18
N ASN A 93 -14.76 -10.44 -13.03
CA ASN A 93 -13.74 -11.46 -12.80
C ASN A 93 -12.77 -11.03 -11.66
N PRO A 94 -12.46 -11.92 -10.70
CA PRO A 94 -11.56 -11.62 -9.60
C PRO A 94 -10.17 -11.11 -10.00
N ASP A 95 -9.63 -11.53 -11.15
CA ASP A 95 -8.31 -11.10 -11.62
C ASP A 95 -8.26 -9.59 -11.86
N ALA A 96 -9.38 -8.99 -12.25
CA ALA A 96 -9.50 -7.55 -12.44
C ALA A 96 -9.41 -6.79 -11.11
N VAL A 97 -9.82 -7.38 -9.98
CA VAL A 97 -9.80 -6.76 -8.65
C VAL A 97 -8.36 -6.38 -8.27
N ASN A 98 -7.42 -7.30 -8.48
CA ASN A 98 -6.00 -7.06 -8.22
C ASN A 98 -5.46 -5.93 -9.10
N THR A 99 -5.71 -5.98 -10.41
CA THR A 99 -5.26 -4.91 -11.33
C THR A 99 -5.88 -3.56 -10.97
N ILE A 100 -7.16 -3.52 -10.61
CA ILE A 100 -7.87 -2.26 -10.35
C ILE A 100 -7.43 -1.61 -9.04
N TYR A 101 -7.23 -2.41 -7.99
CA TYR A 101 -6.99 -1.88 -6.64
C TYR A 101 -5.51 -1.87 -6.22
N LYS A 102 -4.62 -2.64 -6.89
CA LYS A 102 -3.17 -2.64 -6.63
C LYS A 102 -2.33 -1.79 -7.58
N ALA A 103 -2.88 -1.24 -8.67
CA ALA A 103 -2.08 -0.46 -9.64
C ALA A 103 -1.63 0.95 -9.17
N GLY A 104 -1.73 1.24 -7.87
CA GLY A 104 -1.23 2.48 -7.25
C GLY A 104 -1.63 3.74 -8.01
N ARG A 105 -0.64 4.55 -8.38
CA ARG A 105 -0.83 5.86 -9.07
C ARG A 105 -1.44 5.76 -10.47
N GLN A 106 -1.39 4.58 -11.10
CA GLN A 106 -1.98 4.37 -12.42
C GLN A 106 -3.52 4.40 -12.37
N LEU A 107 -4.10 4.11 -11.20
CA LEU A 107 -5.53 4.02 -10.93
C LEU A 107 -5.91 4.81 -9.67
N GLN A 108 -6.14 6.11 -9.83
CA GLN A 108 -6.49 6.99 -8.71
C GLN A 108 -7.98 6.89 -8.33
N LYS A 109 -8.35 7.34 -7.13
CA LYS A 109 -9.76 7.52 -6.75
C LYS A 109 -10.45 8.55 -7.66
N THR A 110 -11.73 8.33 -7.94
CA THR A 110 -12.57 9.23 -8.75
C THR A 110 -13.27 10.29 -7.89
N GLY A 111 -13.99 11.23 -8.52
CA GLY A 111 -14.87 12.19 -7.84
C GLY A 111 -15.99 11.57 -7.00
N PHE A 112 -16.24 10.25 -7.13
CA PHE A 112 -17.20 9.52 -6.30
C PHE A 112 -16.94 9.70 -4.81
N TYR A 113 -15.65 9.72 -4.43
CA TYR A 113 -15.22 9.78 -3.04
C TYR A 113 -15.55 11.13 -2.38
N ASP A 114 -15.75 12.20 -3.15
CA ASP A 114 -16.14 13.52 -2.62
C ASP A 114 -17.52 13.49 -1.94
N GLY A 115 -18.39 12.56 -2.32
CA GLY A 115 -19.67 12.34 -1.65
C GLY A 115 -19.51 12.05 -0.16
N PHE A 116 -18.41 11.40 0.22
CA PHE A 116 -18.07 11.00 1.59
C PHE A 116 -17.17 12.00 2.32
N THR A 117 -16.81 13.11 1.68
CA THR A 117 -16.04 14.21 2.30
C THR A 117 -16.98 15.26 2.88
N THR A 118 -16.85 15.56 4.18
CA THR A 118 -17.74 16.52 4.88
C THR A 118 -17.04 17.81 5.26
N PHE A 119 -15.89 17.73 5.91
CA PHE A 119 -15.10 18.87 6.37
C PHE A 119 -13.92 19.09 5.42
N ASN A 120 -12.97 18.15 5.45
CA ASN A 120 -11.91 17.98 4.47
C ASN A 120 -11.97 16.58 3.84
N PRO A 121 -11.12 16.25 2.87
CA PRO A 121 -10.90 14.85 2.50
C PRO A 121 -10.35 14.06 3.69
N ASN A 122 -11.07 13.03 4.14
CA ASN A 122 -10.55 12.02 5.09
C ASN A 122 -9.65 10.99 4.36
N LEU A 123 -9.04 10.08 5.11
CA LEU A 123 -8.24 8.97 4.56
C LEU A 123 -8.98 8.21 3.42
N PHE A 124 -10.28 7.93 3.60
CA PHE A 124 -11.10 7.28 2.57
C PHE A 124 -11.32 8.18 1.33
N GLY A 125 -11.64 9.45 1.56
CA GLY A 125 -12.04 10.44 0.57
C GLY A 125 -10.90 11.12 -0.19
N THR A 126 -9.66 11.05 0.31
CA THR A 126 -8.49 11.70 -0.28
C THR A 126 -8.17 11.08 -1.65
N GLN A 127 -8.34 11.87 -2.72
CA GLN A 127 -8.14 11.44 -4.10
C GLN A 127 -6.72 11.65 -4.64
N ASP A 128 -6.05 12.70 -4.17
CA ASP A 128 -4.73 13.13 -4.66
C ASP A 128 -3.65 12.88 -3.61
N GLU A 129 -2.56 12.25 -4.05
CA GLU A 129 -1.33 12.05 -3.28
C GLU A 129 -0.38 13.25 -3.34
N GLU A 130 -0.75 14.43 -3.87
CA GLU A 130 0.22 15.55 -3.92
C GLU A 130 -0.44 16.88 -3.54
N VAL A 131 -0.02 17.44 -2.40
CA VAL A 131 -0.26 18.83 -2.01
C VAL A 131 1.08 19.51 -1.71
N TYR A 132 1.23 20.73 -2.23
CA TYR A 132 2.32 21.63 -1.86
C TYR A 132 1.96 22.28 -0.52
N GLN A 133 2.68 21.93 0.55
CA GLN A 133 2.71 22.76 1.76
C GLN A 133 3.97 23.63 1.75
N PRO A 134 3.86 24.92 2.10
CA PRO A 134 5.04 25.73 2.37
C PRO A 134 5.68 25.25 3.68
N LEU A 135 6.91 24.74 3.62
CA LEU A 135 7.73 24.57 4.82
C LEU A 135 8.40 25.89 5.14
N SER A 136 8.17 26.39 6.35
CA SER A 136 9.05 27.37 6.97
C SER A 136 10.06 26.62 7.81
N ILE A 137 11.19 26.24 7.21
CA ILE A 137 12.39 25.88 7.97
C ILE A 137 13.37 27.04 7.75
N ASN A 138 13.71 27.75 8.84
CA ASN A 138 14.77 28.76 8.92
C ASN A 138 14.92 29.68 7.71
N GLY A 139 13.88 30.49 7.41
CA GLY A 139 14.02 31.66 6.54
C GLY A 139 14.15 31.43 5.04
N GLY A 140 13.94 30.20 4.53
CA GLY A 140 13.85 29.92 3.10
C GLY A 140 12.55 29.20 2.74
N SER A 141 11.71 29.78 1.87
CA SER A 141 10.47 29.15 1.42
C SER A 141 10.75 28.09 0.33
N THR A 142 11.07 26.86 0.73
CA THR A 142 11.18 25.74 -0.21
C THR A 142 9.87 24.96 -0.23
N LYS A 143 9.20 24.91 -1.39
CA LYS A 143 7.97 24.14 -1.58
C LYS A 143 8.30 22.64 -1.64
N SER A 144 8.02 21.88 -0.58
CA SER A 144 8.13 20.41 -0.61
C SER A 144 6.80 19.76 -1.00
N ARG A 145 6.87 18.66 -1.73
CA ARG A 145 5.73 17.95 -2.32
C ARG A 145 5.33 16.81 -1.36
N TYR A 146 4.18 16.89 -0.71
CA TYR A 146 3.74 15.90 0.28
C TYR A 146 2.50 15.13 -0.14
N GLN A 147 2.48 13.84 0.22
CA GLN A 147 1.34 12.96 0.01
C GLN A 147 0.43 12.94 1.23
N ILE A 148 -0.65 13.74 1.21
CA ILE A 148 -1.62 13.83 2.32
C ILE A 148 -2.15 12.44 2.72
N HIS A 149 -2.45 11.58 1.74
CA HIS A 149 -2.92 10.23 2.03
C HIS A 149 -1.89 9.37 2.78
N ALA A 150 -0.60 9.47 2.43
CA ALA A 150 0.46 8.73 3.13
C ALA A 150 0.68 9.29 4.54
N ILE A 151 0.71 10.61 4.69
CA ILE A 151 0.82 11.28 6.00
C ILE A 151 -0.34 10.86 6.90
N ARG A 152 -1.58 10.93 6.40
CA ARG A 152 -2.78 10.50 7.15
C ARG A 152 -2.73 9.03 7.52
N ARG A 153 -2.32 8.18 6.59
CA ARG A 153 -2.17 6.75 6.85
C ARG A 153 -1.16 6.49 7.97
N ARG A 154 -0.01 7.17 7.98
CA ARG A 154 1.01 7.02 9.02
C ARG A 154 0.53 7.54 10.37
N GLN A 155 -0.08 8.73 10.40
CA GLN A 155 -0.70 9.31 11.60
C GLN A 155 -1.74 8.37 12.22
N MET A 156 -2.52 7.66 11.39
CA MET A 156 -3.57 6.76 11.84
C MET A 156 -3.11 5.30 12.07
N ALA A 157 -1.94 4.90 11.56
CA ALA A 157 -1.52 3.50 11.57
C ALA A 157 -1.46 2.90 12.98
N HIS A 158 -0.98 3.67 13.95
CA HIS A 158 -0.89 3.24 15.35
C HIS A 158 -2.27 2.87 15.92
N ALA A 159 -3.30 3.67 15.63
CA ALA A 159 -4.66 3.47 16.13
C ALA A 159 -5.27 2.12 15.70
N PHE A 160 -4.81 1.56 14.58
CA PHE A 160 -5.27 0.29 14.04
C PHE A 160 -4.22 -0.84 14.20
N SER A 161 -3.21 -0.64 15.04
CA SER A 161 -2.25 -1.69 15.40
C SER A 161 -2.94 -2.80 16.20
N LEU A 162 -2.42 -4.03 16.12
CA LEU A 162 -2.96 -5.16 16.89
C LEU A 162 -2.96 -4.86 18.41
N GLN A 163 -1.91 -4.21 18.90
CA GLN A 163 -1.79 -3.84 20.30
C GLN A 163 -2.90 -2.85 20.70
N SER A 164 -3.10 -1.78 19.95
CA SER A 164 -4.18 -0.81 20.22
C SER A 164 -5.56 -1.45 20.13
N ILE A 165 -5.78 -2.35 19.16
CA ILE A 165 -7.06 -3.08 19.03
C ILE A 165 -7.32 -3.95 20.26
N LYS A 166 -6.32 -4.71 20.74
CA LYS A 166 -6.43 -5.51 21.98
C LYS A 166 -6.76 -4.64 23.19
N GLU A 167 -6.13 -3.47 23.29
CA GLU A 167 -6.42 -2.54 24.39
C GLU A 167 -7.85 -2.01 24.35
N MET A 168 -8.47 -1.93 23.17
CA MET A 168 -9.86 -1.50 22.97
C MET A 168 -10.90 -2.63 23.10
N GLU A 169 -10.46 -3.90 23.17
CA GLU A 169 -11.35 -5.09 23.16
C GLU A 169 -12.39 -5.06 24.27
N HIS A 170 -12.01 -4.57 25.46
CA HIS A 170 -12.89 -4.49 26.62
C HIS A 170 -14.15 -3.62 26.39
N PHE A 171 -14.10 -2.62 25.50
CA PHE A 171 -15.28 -1.82 25.12
C PHE A 171 -16.28 -2.64 24.31
N VAL A 172 -15.79 -3.56 23.48
CA VAL A 172 -16.64 -4.45 22.70
C VAL A 172 -17.29 -5.48 23.62
N ASP A 173 -16.50 -6.06 24.52
CA ASP A 173 -16.97 -7.08 25.47
C ASP A 173 -18.08 -6.55 26.39
N SER A 174 -17.92 -5.34 26.94
CA SER A 174 -18.93 -4.74 27.81
C SER A 174 -20.28 -4.57 27.10
N HIS A 175 -20.28 -4.13 25.85
CA HIS A 175 -21.50 -3.97 25.07
C HIS A 175 -22.06 -5.29 24.54
N ILE A 176 -21.24 -6.33 24.35
CA ILE A 176 -21.75 -7.69 24.06
C ILE A 176 -22.55 -8.21 25.25
N LEU A 177 -22.08 -7.96 26.48
CA LEU A 177 -22.80 -8.36 27.69
C LEU A 177 -24.15 -7.62 27.81
N GLU A 178 -24.20 -6.34 27.47
CA GLU A 178 -25.46 -5.57 27.45
C GLU A 178 -26.41 -6.05 26.35
N LEU A 179 -25.90 -6.35 25.15
CA LEU A 179 -26.69 -6.95 24.07
C LEU A 179 -27.29 -8.28 24.53
N ARG A 180 -26.48 -9.14 25.17
CA ARG A 180 -26.94 -10.42 25.70
C ARG A 180 -28.03 -10.21 26.75
N LYS A 181 -27.86 -9.28 27.69
CA LYS A 181 -28.87 -8.95 28.71
C LYS A 181 -30.19 -8.49 28.07
N ASN A 182 -30.11 -7.72 26.99
CA ASN A 182 -31.30 -7.33 26.21
C ASN A 182 -31.96 -8.54 25.53
N LEU A 183 -31.18 -9.45 24.94
CA LEU A 183 -31.71 -10.68 24.35
C LEU A 183 -32.34 -11.60 25.42
N ASP A 184 -31.70 -11.75 26.58
CA ASP A 184 -32.21 -12.51 27.72
C ASP A 184 -33.55 -11.93 28.20
N HIS A 185 -33.69 -10.59 28.24
CA HIS A 185 -34.97 -9.94 28.57
C HIS A 185 -36.10 -10.29 27.57
N PHE A 186 -35.82 -10.38 26.28
CA PHE A 186 -36.81 -10.78 25.28
C PHE A 186 -37.17 -12.27 25.38
N CYS A 187 -36.20 -13.12 25.73
CA CYS A 187 -36.45 -14.52 26.05
C CYS A 187 -37.37 -14.66 27.27
N ASP A 188 -37.10 -13.92 28.35
CA ASP A 188 -37.87 -13.96 29.59
C ASP A 188 -39.30 -13.41 29.43
N THR A 189 -39.43 -12.31 28.66
CA THR A 189 -40.74 -11.67 28.42
C THR A 189 -41.53 -12.30 27.28
N ASN A 190 -40.90 -13.18 26.50
CA ASN A 190 -41.44 -13.82 25.30
C ASN A 190 -42.07 -12.80 24.32
N LYS A 191 -41.40 -11.65 24.17
CA LYS A 191 -41.81 -10.58 23.25
C LYS A 191 -40.97 -10.61 21.99
N ASP A 192 -41.62 -10.37 20.87
CA ASP A 192 -40.94 -10.19 19.59
C ASP A 192 -40.15 -8.87 19.58
N PHE A 193 -39.03 -8.87 18.87
CA PHE A 193 -38.19 -7.69 18.63
C PHE A 193 -37.58 -7.74 17.23
N ASP A 194 -37.20 -6.58 16.70
CA ASP A 194 -36.44 -6.50 15.45
C ASP A 194 -34.94 -6.66 15.76
N LEU A 195 -34.35 -7.75 15.25
CA LEU A 195 -32.93 -8.04 15.42
C LEU A 195 -32.04 -6.95 14.80
N LYS A 196 -32.48 -6.32 13.71
CA LYS A 196 -31.75 -5.23 13.06
C LYS A 196 -31.61 -4.04 14.01
N ASP A 197 -32.66 -3.73 14.76
CA ASP A 197 -32.66 -2.60 15.69
C ASP A 197 -31.74 -2.89 16.87
N MET A 198 -31.80 -4.11 17.43
CA MET A 198 -30.89 -4.54 18.50
C MET A 198 -29.42 -4.45 18.08
N ILE A 199 -29.09 -4.93 16.88
CA ILE A 199 -27.73 -4.83 16.34
C ILE A 199 -27.36 -3.36 16.11
N ALA A 200 -28.27 -2.52 15.63
CA ALA A 200 -28.00 -1.10 15.41
C ALA A 200 -27.67 -0.37 16.71
N PHE A 201 -28.40 -0.64 17.80
CA PHE A 201 -28.10 -0.10 19.13
C PHE A 201 -26.72 -0.55 19.62
N TYR A 202 -26.44 -1.85 19.56
CA TYR A 202 -25.15 -2.43 19.94
C TYR A 202 -23.97 -1.80 19.16
N VAL A 203 -24.07 -1.78 17.83
CA VAL A 203 -23.02 -1.23 16.96
C VAL A 203 -22.81 0.25 17.23
N PHE A 204 -23.88 1.02 17.46
CA PHE A 204 -23.75 2.44 17.72
C PHE A 204 -23.07 2.75 19.05
N ASP A 205 -23.38 1.99 20.11
CA ASP A 205 -22.71 2.16 21.41
C ASP A 205 -21.23 1.75 21.33
N VAL A 206 -20.91 0.63 20.69
CA VAL A 206 -19.50 0.22 20.45
C VAL A 206 -18.75 1.28 19.65
N LEU A 207 -19.35 1.82 18.58
CA LEU A 207 -18.75 2.91 17.82
C LEU A 207 -18.60 4.18 18.66
N GLY A 208 -19.52 4.45 19.59
CA GLY A 208 -19.40 5.53 20.56
C GLY A 208 -18.17 5.38 21.44
N GLU A 209 -17.98 4.22 22.06
CA GLU A 209 -16.82 3.97 22.92
C GLU A 209 -15.51 4.08 22.13
N LEU A 210 -15.46 3.52 20.92
CA LEU A 210 -14.24 3.47 20.11
C LEU A 210 -13.91 4.80 19.42
N ALA A 211 -14.89 5.47 18.81
CA ALA A 211 -14.66 6.64 17.96
C ALA A 211 -15.02 7.99 18.62
N PHE A 212 -15.80 7.99 19.71
CA PHE A 212 -16.27 9.19 20.39
C PHE A 212 -15.97 9.26 21.87
N SER A 213 -15.22 8.29 22.39
CA SER A 213 -14.84 8.21 23.80
C SER A 213 -16.04 8.16 24.77
N ARG A 214 -17.21 7.70 24.33
CA ARG A 214 -18.43 7.61 25.16
C ARG A 214 -19.46 6.63 24.61
N SER A 215 -20.17 5.93 25.49
CA SER A 215 -21.43 5.26 25.16
C SER A 215 -22.51 6.29 24.78
N PHE A 216 -23.48 5.86 23.96
CA PHE A 216 -24.72 6.60 23.71
C PHE A 216 -25.92 5.97 24.40
N ASP A 217 -25.69 4.91 25.18
CA ASP A 217 -26.67 4.17 25.98
C ASP A 217 -27.89 3.73 25.14
N SER A 218 -27.67 3.50 23.84
CA SER A 218 -28.74 3.22 22.88
C SER A 218 -29.33 1.83 23.11
N GLN A 219 -28.55 0.90 23.64
CA GLN A 219 -29.02 -0.42 24.07
C GLN A 219 -29.95 -0.38 25.28
N ASP A 220 -29.84 0.62 26.14
CA ASP A 220 -30.75 0.77 27.29
C ASP A 220 -32.05 1.45 26.87
N GLU A 221 -31.92 2.57 26.14
CA GLU A 221 -33.04 3.39 25.69
C GLU A 221 -33.94 2.65 24.69
N ARG A 222 -33.34 1.83 23.80
CA ARG A 222 -34.03 1.03 22.77
C ARG A 222 -34.99 1.85 21.90
N ASP A 223 -34.61 3.11 21.65
CA ASP A 223 -35.38 4.05 20.85
C ASP A 223 -34.67 4.34 19.52
N LEU A 224 -35.19 3.75 18.44
CA LEU A 224 -34.68 3.95 17.09
C LEU A 224 -34.67 5.43 16.67
N ALA A 225 -35.58 6.26 17.18
CA ALA A 225 -35.67 7.66 16.78
C ALA A 225 -34.49 8.50 17.29
N ARG A 226 -33.74 7.98 18.27
CA ARG A 226 -32.54 8.62 18.85
C ARG A 226 -31.25 8.22 18.15
N LEU A 227 -31.27 7.13 17.38
CA LEU A 227 -30.11 6.77 16.58
C LEU A 227 -29.83 7.84 15.52
N PRO A 228 -28.56 8.19 15.29
CA PRO A 228 -28.22 9.12 14.23
C PRO A 228 -28.59 8.52 12.86
N PRO A 229 -29.02 9.36 11.91
CA PRO A 229 -29.51 8.91 10.60
C PRO A 229 -28.34 8.55 9.64
N ILE A 230 -27.53 7.56 10.01
CA ILE A 230 -26.34 7.11 9.27
C ILE A 230 -26.72 6.61 7.87
N ASN A 231 -27.78 5.82 7.75
CA ASN A 231 -28.24 5.27 6.46
C ASN A 231 -28.64 6.36 5.47
N ASP A 232 -29.37 7.38 5.92
CA ASP A 232 -29.75 8.53 5.09
C ASP A 232 -28.51 9.32 4.64
N HIS A 233 -27.51 9.47 5.51
CA HIS A 233 -26.24 10.09 5.13
C HIS A 233 -25.50 9.27 4.07
N ILE A 234 -25.34 7.95 4.27
CA ILE A 234 -24.68 7.05 3.32
C ILE A 234 -25.40 7.15 1.98
N TYR A 235 -26.72 7.00 1.96
CA TYR A 235 -27.52 7.08 0.73
C TYR A 235 -27.30 8.42 -0.01
N LEU A 236 -27.31 9.54 0.71
CA LEU A 236 -26.98 10.85 0.13
C LEU A 236 -25.57 10.92 -0.46
N ALA A 237 -24.56 10.43 0.28
CA ALA A 237 -23.18 10.42 -0.15
C ALA A 237 -23.00 9.60 -1.44
N CYS A 238 -23.70 8.47 -1.54
CA CYS A 238 -23.71 7.61 -2.72
C CYS A 238 -24.32 8.32 -3.93
N LEU A 239 -25.50 8.93 -3.76
CA LEU A 239 -26.18 9.67 -4.82
C LEU A 239 -25.30 10.82 -5.34
N MET A 240 -24.71 11.58 -4.41
CA MET A 240 -23.77 12.66 -4.72
C MET A 240 -22.53 12.14 -5.48
N GLY A 241 -21.96 11.02 -5.03
CA GLY A 241 -20.77 10.40 -5.64
C GLY A 241 -21.02 9.82 -7.03
N MET A 242 -22.24 9.33 -7.33
CA MET A 242 -22.57 8.79 -8.66
C MET A 242 -22.69 9.88 -9.73
N THR A 243 -22.89 11.13 -9.34
CA THR A 243 -23.02 12.28 -10.23
C THR A 243 -22.07 13.42 -9.83
N PRO A 244 -20.74 13.21 -9.92
CA PRO A 244 -19.77 14.20 -9.45
C PRO A 244 -19.82 15.51 -10.25
N ASP A 245 -20.15 15.46 -11.55
CA ASP A 245 -20.32 16.66 -12.39
C ASP A 245 -21.48 17.55 -11.94
N ALA A 246 -22.57 16.94 -11.43
CA ALA A 246 -23.71 17.67 -10.93
C ALA A 246 -23.45 18.22 -9.51
N LEU A 247 -22.43 17.71 -8.81
CA LEU A 247 -22.18 18.00 -7.40
C LEU A 247 -22.03 19.49 -7.07
N PRO A 248 -21.30 20.32 -7.85
CA PRO A 248 -21.21 21.76 -7.57
C PRO A 248 -22.55 22.48 -7.69
N TRP A 249 -23.42 22.00 -8.58
CA TRP A 249 -24.74 22.56 -8.82
C TRP A 249 -25.74 22.07 -7.77
N ILE A 250 -25.72 20.77 -7.44
CA ILE A 250 -26.45 20.15 -6.33
C ILE A 250 -26.12 20.89 -5.01
N LYS A 251 -24.84 21.14 -4.70
CA LYS A 251 -24.48 21.87 -3.47
C LYS A 251 -25.02 23.31 -3.42
N LYS A 252 -25.10 24.01 -4.58
CA LYS A 252 -25.52 25.41 -4.66
C LYS A 252 -27.04 25.61 -4.72
N VAL A 253 -27.74 24.79 -5.49
CA VAL A 253 -29.16 25.01 -5.82
C VAL A 253 -30.09 24.25 -4.88
N LEU A 254 -29.71 23.03 -4.53
CA LEU A 254 -30.56 22.08 -3.84
C LEU A 254 -30.98 22.50 -2.42
N PRO A 255 -30.16 23.23 -1.62
CA PRO A 255 -30.61 23.78 -0.33
C PRO A 255 -31.81 24.73 -0.44
N HIS A 256 -32.05 25.31 -1.62
CA HIS A 256 -33.13 26.26 -1.86
C HIS A 256 -34.41 25.60 -2.40
N ILE A 257 -34.36 24.32 -2.78
CA ILE A 257 -35.53 23.62 -3.32
C ILE A 257 -36.29 22.93 -2.17
N PRO A 258 -37.61 23.18 -1.98
CA PRO A 258 -38.37 22.65 -0.86
C PRO A 258 -38.85 21.20 -1.07
N ILE A 259 -37.94 20.28 -1.42
CA ILE A 259 -38.26 18.85 -1.57
C ILE A 259 -38.10 18.13 -0.21
N PRO A 260 -39.17 17.59 0.41
CA PRO A 260 -39.12 17.07 1.78
C PRO A 260 -38.12 15.93 2.00
N TRP A 261 -38.10 14.91 1.14
CA TRP A 261 -37.20 13.77 1.28
C TRP A 261 -35.72 14.19 1.16
N LEU A 262 -35.43 15.17 0.31
CA LEU A 262 -34.09 15.65 0.07
C LEU A 262 -33.59 16.51 1.24
N LYS A 263 -34.45 17.37 1.78
CA LYS A 263 -34.19 18.09 3.04
C LYS A 263 -33.88 17.12 4.18
N ARG A 264 -34.62 16.00 4.28
CA ARG A 264 -34.34 14.94 5.27
C ARG A 264 -32.90 14.43 5.16
N LEU A 265 -32.43 14.10 3.96
CA LEU A 265 -31.06 13.61 3.73
C LEU A 265 -29.98 14.64 4.09
N PHE A 266 -30.16 15.90 3.71
CA PHE A 266 -29.20 16.96 4.07
C PHE A 266 -29.19 17.26 5.57
N ASN A 267 -30.37 17.25 6.20
CA ASN A 267 -30.50 17.39 7.65
C ASN A 267 -29.84 16.21 8.37
N ALA A 268 -30.00 14.98 7.88
CA ALA A 268 -29.35 13.79 8.42
C ALA A 268 -27.82 13.92 8.41
N ARG A 269 -27.26 14.35 7.27
CA ARG A 269 -25.81 14.65 7.17
C ARG A 269 -25.38 15.75 8.15
N ALA A 270 -26.17 16.82 8.29
CA ALA A 270 -25.88 17.91 9.20
C ALA A 270 -25.93 17.48 10.67
N GLN A 271 -26.92 16.66 11.05
CA GLN A 271 -27.04 16.10 12.40
C GLN A 271 -25.82 15.25 12.75
N LEU A 272 -25.43 14.32 11.87
CA LEU A 272 -24.26 13.47 12.10
C LEU A 272 -22.96 14.29 12.21
N ARG A 273 -22.82 15.32 11.36
CA ARG A 273 -21.70 16.25 11.41
C ARG A 273 -21.62 16.99 12.74
N ASN A 274 -22.75 17.51 13.22
CA ASN A 274 -22.83 18.27 14.45
C ASN A 274 -22.59 17.38 15.68
N LEU A 275 -23.13 16.14 15.67
CA LEU A 275 -22.88 15.15 16.72
C LEU A 275 -21.39 14.84 16.84
N THR A 276 -20.75 14.51 15.72
CA THR A 276 -19.31 14.23 15.65
C THR A 276 -18.50 15.41 16.19
N ALA A 277 -18.82 16.63 15.74
CA ALA A 277 -18.12 17.84 16.18
C ALA A 277 -18.28 18.12 17.68
N ALA A 278 -19.47 17.85 18.24
CA ALA A 278 -19.70 17.98 19.66
C ALA A 278 -18.87 16.97 20.47
N CYS A 279 -18.82 15.71 20.05
CA CYS A 279 -18.01 14.68 20.70
C CYS A 279 -16.51 15.01 20.68
N VAL A 280 -15.98 15.42 19.51
CA VAL A 280 -14.57 15.82 19.38
C VAL A 280 -14.25 17.01 20.27
N ARG A 281 -15.11 18.04 20.28
CA ARG A 281 -14.92 19.23 21.13
C ARG A 281 -14.94 18.87 22.61
N GLN A 282 -15.93 18.10 23.05
CA GLN A 282 -16.03 17.64 24.44
C GLN A 282 -14.76 16.88 24.86
N ARG A 283 -14.22 16.04 23.97
CA ARG A 283 -12.99 15.29 24.25
C ARG A 283 -11.75 16.18 24.32
N ILE A 284 -11.64 17.20 23.47
CA ILE A 284 -10.55 18.19 23.49
C ILE A 284 -10.63 19.02 24.78
N GLU A 285 -11.82 19.49 25.16
CA GLU A 285 -12.05 20.26 26.39
C GLU A 285 -11.74 19.46 27.66
N ALA A 286 -12.00 18.15 27.65
CA ALA A 286 -11.66 17.25 28.75
C ALA A 286 -10.14 17.05 28.96
N GLY A 287 -9.30 17.42 27.98
CA GLY A 287 -7.84 17.37 28.10
C GLY A 287 -7.23 15.96 27.98
N ALA A 288 -6.04 15.77 28.53
CA ALA A 288 -5.37 14.46 28.52
C ALA A 288 -6.17 13.44 29.34
N SER A 289 -6.32 12.22 28.81
CA SER A 289 -6.98 11.12 29.51
C SER A 289 -6.26 9.83 29.19
N ASP A 290 -6.19 8.95 30.20
CA ASP A 290 -5.59 7.61 30.09
C ASP A 290 -6.44 6.64 29.25
N ARG A 291 -7.60 7.10 28.77
CA ARG A 291 -8.52 6.30 27.97
C ARG A 291 -7.94 6.02 26.59
N LYS A 292 -7.80 4.73 26.29
CA LYS A 292 -7.22 4.23 25.04
C LYS A 292 -8.32 3.90 24.03
N ASP A 293 -8.71 4.88 23.23
CA ASP A 293 -9.66 4.74 22.13
C ASP A 293 -9.12 5.40 20.83
N LEU A 294 -9.86 5.27 19.71
CA LEU A 294 -9.40 5.78 18.41
C LEU A 294 -9.32 7.31 18.39
N LEU A 295 -10.20 8.01 19.11
CA LEU A 295 -10.21 9.47 19.15
C LEU A 295 -9.01 9.99 19.95
N SER A 296 -8.69 9.37 21.09
CA SER A 296 -7.45 9.58 21.84
C SER A 296 -6.23 9.38 20.96
N CYS A 297 -6.21 8.31 20.14
CA CYS A 297 -5.12 8.07 19.19
C CYS A 297 -4.99 9.18 18.14
N LEU A 298 -6.11 9.69 17.60
CA LEU A 298 -6.11 10.81 16.64
C LEU A 298 -5.60 12.13 17.27
N LEU A 299 -5.94 12.39 18.53
CA LEU A 299 -5.52 13.61 19.24
C LEU A 299 -4.00 13.64 19.49
N VAL A 300 -3.39 12.48 19.72
CA VAL A 300 -1.93 12.36 19.92
C VAL A 300 -1.17 12.03 18.64
N ALA A 301 -1.86 11.80 17.53
CA ALA A 301 -1.25 11.40 16.27
C ALA A 301 -0.27 12.46 15.75
N VAL A 302 0.97 12.03 15.55
CA VAL A 302 2.04 12.81 14.94
C VAL A 302 2.57 12.04 13.74
N ASP A 303 2.75 12.71 12.61
CA ASP A 303 3.44 12.11 11.49
C ASP A 303 4.95 12.01 11.82
N PRO A 304 5.55 10.80 11.81
CA PRO A 304 6.94 10.62 12.22
C PRO A 304 7.94 11.34 11.29
N GLU A 305 7.58 11.55 10.02
CA GLU A 305 8.46 12.19 9.04
C GLU A 305 8.44 13.72 9.09
N THR A 306 7.25 14.32 9.23
CA THR A 306 7.08 15.78 9.20
C THR A 306 6.97 16.41 10.58
N GLY A 307 6.74 15.60 11.63
CA GLY A 307 6.37 16.09 12.95
C GLY A 307 4.99 16.77 13.00
N SER A 308 4.22 16.72 11.90
CA SER A 308 2.93 17.39 11.81
C SER A 308 1.86 16.66 12.62
N LYS A 309 1.05 17.44 13.33
CA LYS A 309 -0.13 16.98 14.07
C LYS A 309 -1.39 17.17 13.25
N LEU A 310 -2.43 16.41 13.56
CA LEU A 310 -3.77 16.65 13.01
C LEU A 310 -4.35 17.94 13.61
N THR A 311 -4.97 18.77 12.76
CA THR A 311 -5.76 19.92 13.25
C THR A 311 -7.10 19.45 13.83
N GLU A 312 -7.79 20.30 14.60
CA GLU A 312 -9.15 19.96 15.07
C GLU A 312 -10.09 19.63 13.90
N LEU A 313 -9.98 20.35 12.77
CA LEU A 313 -10.76 20.08 11.57
C LEU A 313 -10.46 18.71 11.00
N ASP A 314 -9.20 18.28 11.04
CA ASP A 314 -8.75 16.98 10.58
C ASP A 314 -9.27 15.84 11.45
N ILE A 315 -9.22 16.01 12.77
CA ILE A 315 -9.75 15.06 13.74
C ILE A 315 -11.26 14.90 13.55
N ASN A 316 -11.98 16.01 13.38
CA ASN A 316 -13.41 15.99 13.03
C ASN A 316 -13.69 15.25 11.73
N THR A 317 -12.80 15.39 10.74
CA THR A 317 -12.94 14.75 9.44
C THR A 317 -12.77 13.22 9.55
N GLU A 318 -11.75 12.77 10.27
CA GLU A 318 -11.48 11.33 10.46
C GLU A 318 -12.49 10.68 11.41
N ALA A 319 -12.86 11.33 12.51
CA ALA A 319 -13.90 10.85 13.42
C ALA A 319 -15.25 10.68 12.70
N PHE A 320 -15.63 11.63 11.86
CA PHE A 320 -16.83 11.51 11.02
C PHE A 320 -16.73 10.31 10.07
N ALA A 321 -15.55 10.07 9.48
CA ALA A 321 -15.33 8.92 8.61
C ALA A 321 -15.43 7.58 9.36
N MET A 322 -14.93 7.50 10.59
CA MET A 322 -14.95 6.28 11.42
C MET A 322 -16.38 5.77 11.69
N VAL A 323 -17.37 6.66 11.78
CA VAL A 323 -18.79 6.25 11.93
C VAL A 323 -19.34 5.57 10.68
N ILE A 324 -18.81 5.93 9.50
CA ILE A 324 -19.38 5.57 8.20
C ILE A 324 -18.61 4.42 7.56
N ASN A 325 -17.30 4.33 7.82
CA ASN A 325 -16.37 3.34 7.28
C ASN A 325 -16.73 1.86 7.52
N PRO A 326 -17.41 1.44 8.62
CA PRO A 326 -17.75 0.02 8.84
C PRO A 326 -18.73 -0.58 7.81
N VAL A 327 -19.34 0.22 6.92
CA VAL A 327 -20.58 -0.14 6.21
C VAL A 327 -20.39 -0.42 4.70
N PHE A 328 -19.17 -0.39 4.15
CA PHE A 328 -19.02 -0.30 2.69
C PHE A 328 -18.95 -1.63 1.93
N THR A 329 -20.05 -1.96 1.25
CA THR A 329 -20.15 -2.97 0.17
C THR A 329 -20.20 -2.35 -1.23
N MET A 330 -19.78 -1.08 -1.35
CA MET A 330 -19.97 -0.24 -2.54
C MET A 330 -18.90 -0.44 -3.63
N PRO A 331 -19.18 -0.05 -4.89
CA PRO A 331 -18.15 -0.02 -5.92
C PRO A 331 -17.11 1.03 -5.55
N LEU A 332 -15.83 0.71 -5.78
CA LEU A 332 -14.70 1.59 -5.47
C LEU A 332 -14.08 2.13 -6.78
N PRO A 333 -14.75 3.06 -7.48
CA PRO A 333 -14.35 3.51 -8.81
C PRO A 333 -12.97 4.16 -8.86
N ARG A 334 -12.13 3.67 -9.78
CA ARG A 334 -10.79 4.20 -10.07
C ARG A 334 -10.72 4.84 -11.47
N LYS A 335 -10.01 5.96 -11.60
CA LYS A 335 -9.72 6.64 -12.87
C LYS A 335 -8.38 6.20 -13.43
N ILE A 336 -8.34 5.85 -14.72
CA ILE A 336 -7.08 5.53 -15.42
C ILE A 336 -6.27 6.80 -15.63
N ASN A 337 -5.04 6.80 -15.08
CA ASN A 337 -4.13 7.95 -15.14
C ASN A 337 -2.93 7.76 -16.07
N THR A 338 -2.68 6.55 -16.56
CA THR A 338 -1.58 6.24 -17.50
C THR A 338 -1.88 6.73 -18.91
N SER A 339 -1.01 7.53 -19.53
CA SER A 339 -1.24 8.15 -20.87
C SER A 339 -1.57 7.17 -22.00
N GLY A 340 -1.04 5.94 -21.94
CA GLY A 340 -1.30 4.87 -22.91
C GLY A 340 -2.56 4.03 -22.63
N GLY A 341 -3.28 4.29 -21.54
CA GLY A 341 -4.27 3.35 -21.01
C GLY A 341 -3.66 2.28 -20.13
N LEU A 342 -4.44 1.25 -19.79
CA LEU A 342 -4.04 0.15 -18.91
C LEU A 342 -4.56 -1.19 -19.45
N VAL A 343 -3.75 -2.25 -19.36
CA VAL A 343 -4.20 -3.60 -19.65
C VAL A 343 -4.92 -4.17 -18.42
N ILE A 344 -6.20 -4.51 -18.57
CA ILE A 344 -6.98 -5.19 -17.53
C ILE A 344 -7.55 -6.47 -18.14
N GLN A 345 -7.22 -7.62 -17.56
CA GLN A 345 -7.58 -8.96 -18.09
C GLN A 345 -7.24 -9.14 -19.58
N GLY A 346 -6.00 -8.79 -19.96
CA GLY A 346 -5.54 -8.89 -21.35
C GLY A 346 -6.18 -7.89 -22.33
N ARG A 347 -7.05 -6.98 -21.86
CA ARG A 347 -7.71 -5.97 -22.70
C ARG A 347 -7.10 -4.59 -22.49
N GLN A 348 -6.70 -3.92 -23.56
CA GLN A 348 -6.24 -2.53 -23.50
C GLN A 348 -7.44 -1.59 -23.26
N ILE A 349 -7.47 -0.96 -22.08
CA ILE A 349 -8.47 0.02 -21.68
C ILE A 349 -7.88 1.43 -21.87
N PRO A 350 -8.50 2.30 -22.70
CA PRO A 350 -7.96 3.63 -22.99
C PRO A 350 -8.09 4.57 -21.77
N GLN A 351 -7.13 5.48 -21.59
CA GLN A 351 -7.13 6.48 -20.51
C GLN A 351 -8.08 7.64 -20.77
N LYS A 352 -7.94 8.27 -21.94
CA LYS A 352 -8.65 9.49 -22.35
C LYS A 352 -9.42 9.27 -23.65
N VAL A 353 -10.51 10.00 -23.74
CA VAL A 353 -11.31 10.20 -24.96
C VAL A 353 -10.57 11.20 -25.86
N ARG A 354 -10.21 10.81 -27.10
CA ARG A 354 -9.53 11.68 -28.07
C ARG A 354 -10.34 12.95 -28.35
N LEU A 355 -9.80 14.11 -27.95
CA LEU A 355 -9.98 15.40 -28.60
C LEU A 355 -8.66 16.19 -28.40
N ASN A 356 -8.00 16.52 -29.50
CA ASN A 356 -6.73 17.26 -29.55
C ASN A 356 -6.93 18.70 -29.03
N ASN A 357 -6.93 18.92 -27.72
CA ASN A 357 -6.76 20.27 -27.17
C ASN A 357 -5.78 20.26 -25.99
N PRO A 358 -4.66 21.01 -26.09
CA PRO A 358 -3.63 21.09 -25.06
C PRO A 358 -4.00 22.18 -24.04
N ILE A 359 -5.11 22.01 -23.32
CA ILE A 359 -5.40 22.85 -22.16
C ILE A 359 -5.36 21.96 -20.91
N GLU A 360 -4.44 22.34 -20.02
CA GLU A 360 -3.97 21.59 -18.86
C GLU A 360 -5.00 21.39 -17.74
N SER A 361 -4.77 20.31 -16.98
CA SER A 361 -4.75 20.24 -15.50
C SER A 361 -5.94 20.74 -14.67
N SER A 362 -7.18 20.41 -15.05
CA SER A 362 -8.26 20.37 -14.04
C SER A 362 -8.18 19.09 -13.19
N LYS A 363 -8.11 19.22 -11.87
CA LYS A 363 -8.10 18.14 -10.85
C LYS A 363 -9.30 17.18 -10.95
N SER A 364 -10.36 17.56 -11.68
CA SER A 364 -11.61 16.80 -11.86
C SER A 364 -11.89 16.42 -13.32
N ASP A 365 -10.89 15.96 -14.07
CA ASP A 365 -11.08 15.57 -15.49
C ASP A 365 -11.93 14.28 -15.62
N ASN A 366 -13.25 14.42 -15.55
CA ASN A 366 -14.26 13.35 -15.68
C ASN A 366 -14.34 12.73 -17.09
N ARG A 367 -13.43 13.11 -17.99
CA ARG A 367 -13.26 12.54 -19.34
C ARG A 367 -12.36 11.31 -19.37
N LYS A 368 -11.78 10.91 -18.23
CA LYS A 368 -11.00 9.69 -18.12
C LYS A 368 -11.89 8.46 -17.93
N THR A 369 -11.44 7.32 -18.43
CA THR A 369 -12.13 6.05 -18.21
C THR A 369 -12.08 5.68 -16.73
N THR A 370 -13.24 5.34 -16.19
CA THR A 370 -13.44 4.84 -14.83
C THR A 370 -13.64 3.33 -14.87
N VAL A 371 -12.96 2.62 -13.98
CA VAL A 371 -13.05 1.16 -13.85
C VAL A 371 -13.33 0.77 -12.40
N PHE A 372 -14.12 -0.28 -12.19
CA PHE A 372 -14.34 -0.86 -10.87
C PHE A 372 -14.75 -2.32 -10.95
N ALA A 373 -14.51 -3.05 -9.86
CA ALA A 373 -15.06 -4.37 -9.62
C ALA A 373 -15.87 -4.32 -8.32
N LEU A 374 -17.19 -4.51 -8.40
CA LEU A 374 -18.06 -4.51 -7.23
C LEU A 374 -17.95 -5.87 -6.53
N ASN A 375 -17.62 -5.88 -5.23
CA ASN A 375 -17.45 -7.13 -4.46
C ASN A 375 -18.67 -8.06 -4.61
N HIS A 376 -19.88 -7.54 -4.50
CA HIS A 376 -21.11 -8.33 -4.69
C HIS A 376 -21.16 -9.04 -6.05
N VAL A 377 -20.74 -8.38 -7.13
CA VAL A 377 -20.69 -8.94 -8.49
C VAL A 377 -19.61 -10.01 -8.62
N VAL A 378 -18.45 -9.80 -7.99
CA VAL A 378 -17.34 -10.76 -7.96
C VAL A 378 -17.71 -12.01 -7.15
N HIS A 379 -18.38 -11.84 -6.00
CA HIS A 379 -18.77 -12.92 -5.09
C HIS A 379 -19.98 -13.72 -5.59
N HIS A 380 -20.77 -13.16 -6.52
CA HIS A 380 -21.86 -13.86 -7.20
C HIS A 380 -21.47 -14.26 -8.63
N ASN A 381 -20.19 -14.56 -8.87
CA ASN A 381 -19.72 -15.04 -10.16
C ASN A 381 -19.79 -16.58 -10.25
N PRO A 382 -20.70 -17.18 -11.05
CA PRO A 382 -20.86 -18.63 -11.12
C PRO A 382 -19.63 -19.33 -11.70
N SER A 383 -18.77 -18.63 -12.45
CA SER A 383 -17.52 -19.19 -12.95
C SER A 383 -16.48 -19.44 -11.84
N VAL A 384 -16.61 -18.74 -10.71
CA VAL A 384 -15.71 -18.85 -9.55
C VAL A 384 -16.39 -19.64 -8.43
N TRP A 385 -17.64 -19.30 -8.12
CA TRP A 385 -18.36 -19.77 -6.94
C TRP A 385 -19.30 -20.94 -7.20
N GLY A 386 -19.41 -21.41 -8.45
CA GLY A 386 -20.32 -22.48 -8.84
C GLY A 386 -21.75 -21.99 -9.10
N LYS A 387 -22.63 -22.91 -9.53
CA LYS A 387 -24.06 -22.59 -9.80
C LYS A 387 -24.84 -22.25 -8.52
N ASP A 388 -24.31 -22.64 -7.39
CA ASP A 388 -24.80 -22.46 -6.03
C ASP A 388 -24.25 -21.18 -5.37
N HIS A 389 -23.72 -20.23 -6.15
CA HIS A 389 -23.14 -18.99 -5.63
C HIS A 389 -24.12 -18.11 -4.82
N GLU A 390 -25.44 -18.32 -4.97
CA GLU A 390 -26.48 -17.64 -4.19
C GLU A 390 -26.84 -18.37 -2.89
N GLN A 391 -26.27 -19.56 -2.65
CA GLN A 391 -26.55 -20.36 -1.46
C GLN A 391 -25.50 -20.12 -0.38
N PHE A 392 -25.96 -19.99 0.87
CA PHE A 392 -25.08 -19.91 2.04
C PHE A 392 -24.50 -21.31 2.36
N ILE A 393 -23.26 -21.54 1.94
CA ILE A 393 -22.56 -22.82 2.12
C ILE A 393 -21.19 -22.55 2.74
N PRO A 394 -21.07 -22.56 4.08
CA PRO A 394 -19.79 -22.36 4.77
C PRO A 394 -18.74 -23.40 4.41
N ASP A 395 -19.16 -24.66 4.19
CA ASP A 395 -18.28 -25.81 3.91
C ASP A 395 -17.50 -25.67 2.59
N ARG A 396 -17.90 -24.74 1.73
CA ARG A 396 -17.19 -24.36 0.49
C ARG A 396 -15.71 -24.03 0.75
N PHE A 397 -15.40 -23.47 1.92
CA PHE A 397 -14.04 -23.10 2.30
C PHE A 397 -13.24 -24.21 2.98
N LEU A 398 -13.88 -25.35 3.31
CA LEU A 398 -13.24 -26.48 3.98
C LEU A 398 -12.74 -27.55 3.00
N GLY A 399 -13.20 -27.52 1.75
CA GLY A 399 -12.79 -28.44 0.69
C GLY A 399 -11.40 -28.16 0.11
N PRO A 400 -10.91 -29.01 -0.82
CA PRO A 400 -9.58 -28.88 -1.43
C PRO A 400 -9.34 -27.55 -2.15
N ASN A 401 -10.39 -26.93 -2.70
CA ASN A 401 -10.31 -25.61 -3.37
C ASN A 401 -10.59 -24.44 -2.42
N GLY A 402 -10.81 -24.69 -1.13
CA GLY A 402 -11.25 -23.68 -0.16
C GLY A 402 -10.28 -22.49 -0.02
N LYS A 403 -8.97 -22.75 -0.06
CA LYS A 403 -7.93 -21.71 -0.01
C LYS A 403 -7.94 -20.79 -1.24
N GLU A 404 -8.15 -21.36 -2.43
CA GLU A 404 -8.25 -20.59 -3.66
C GLU A 404 -9.47 -19.67 -3.63
N LEU A 405 -10.63 -20.22 -3.24
CA LEU A 405 -11.87 -19.46 -3.08
C LEU A 405 -11.75 -18.36 -2.02
N GLN A 406 -11.02 -18.61 -0.93
CA GLN A 406 -10.72 -17.59 0.07
C GLN A 406 -9.91 -16.43 -0.53
N GLY A 407 -8.99 -16.71 -1.47
CA GLY A 407 -8.25 -15.69 -2.22
C GLY A 407 -9.14 -14.78 -3.08
N TYR A 408 -10.30 -15.28 -3.54
CA TYR A 408 -11.29 -14.52 -4.30
C TYR A 408 -12.33 -13.82 -3.41
N LEU A 409 -12.38 -14.15 -2.12
CA LEU A 409 -13.25 -13.50 -1.14
C LEU A 409 -12.63 -12.16 -0.70
N SER A 410 -13.19 -11.06 -1.21
CA SER A 410 -12.68 -9.70 -1.00
C SER A 410 -13.70 -8.74 -0.34
N PRO A 411 -14.34 -9.06 0.79
CA PRO A 411 -15.40 -8.23 1.39
C PRO A 411 -14.91 -6.81 1.74
N PHE A 412 -13.63 -6.67 2.09
CA PHE A 412 -12.98 -5.39 2.41
C PHE A 412 -12.12 -4.84 1.26
N SER A 413 -12.38 -5.27 0.02
CA SER A 413 -11.50 -5.02 -1.14
C SER A 413 -10.09 -5.58 -0.92
N ILE A 414 -9.15 -5.25 -1.80
CA ILE A 414 -7.74 -5.68 -1.72
C ILE A 414 -6.85 -4.43 -1.65
N GLY A 415 -5.98 -4.38 -0.63
CA GLY A 415 -4.97 -3.35 -0.48
C GLY A 415 -3.69 -3.64 -1.26
N HIS A 416 -2.82 -2.63 -1.40
CA HIS A 416 -1.46 -2.82 -1.92
C HIS A 416 -0.74 -3.86 -1.06
N ARG A 417 -0.35 -4.99 -1.66
CA ARG A 417 0.53 -5.98 -1.04
C ARG A 417 1.95 -5.67 -1.50
N GLN A 418 2.89 -5.60 -0.56
CA GLN A 418 4.26 -5.26 -0.90
C GLN A 418 4.85 -6.28 -1.86
N VAL A 419 5.55 -5.79 -2.87
CA VAL A 419 6.28 -6.62 -3.82
C VAL A 419 7.72 -6.75 -3.36
N ILE A 420 8.16 -7.99 -3.09
CA ILE A 420 9.48 -8.26 -2.51
C ILE A 420 10.30 -9.09 -3.50
N LEU A 421 11.46 -8.58 -3.89
CA LEU A 421 12.45 -9.32 -4.68
C LEU A 421 13.52 -9.88 -3.74
N ILE A 422 13.71 -11.20 -3.72
CA ILE A 422 14.64 -11.90 -2.83
C ILE A 422 15.61 -12.74 -3.66
N THR A 423 16.92 -12.53 -3.47
CA THR A 423 17.96 -13.39 -4.08
C THR A 423 18.47 -14.44 -3.11
N GLY A 424 18.92 -15.58 -3.64
CA GLY A 424 19.38 -16.72 -2.85
C GLY A 424 18.27 -17.41 -2.06
N ALA A 425 17.01 -17.26 -2.50
CA ALA A 425 15.82 -17.62 -1.73
C ALA A 425 15.66 -19.14 -1.49
N LEU A 426 16.44 -20.00 -2.15
CA LEU A 426 16.46 -21.44 -1.86
C LEU A 426 17.51 -21.80 -0.79
N GLY A 427 18.30 -20.84 -0.32
CA GLY A 427 19.19 -20.99 0.84
C GLY A 427 18.44 -20.89 2.18
N THR A 428 19.09 -21.33 3.26
CA THR A 428 18.46 -21.44 4.61
C THR A 428 17.90 -20.11 5.12
N ILE A 429 18.70 -19.03 5.09
CA ILE A 429 18.34 -17.75 5.71
C ILE A 429 17.39 -16.96 4.80
N ALA A 430 17.75 -16.81 3.52
CA ALA A 430 16.89 -16.11 2.56
C ALA A 430 15.57 -16.84 2.29
N GLY A 431 15.54 -18.17 2.37
CA GLY A 431 14.30 -18.95 2.35
C GLY A 431 13.40 -18.67 3.55
N ALA A 432 13.95 -18.59 4.76
CA ALA A 432 13.18 -18.19 5.93
C ALA A 432 12.69 -16.72 5.86
N ILE A 433 13.49 -15.82 5.27
CA ILE A 433 13.05 -14.45 4.98
C ILE A 433 11.87 -14.47 4.00
N ALA A 434 11.92 -15.29 2.94
CA ALA A 434 10.81 -15.46 2.01
C ALA A 434 9.55 -15.99 2.72
N GLU A 435 9.68 -16.95 3.65
CA GLU A 435 8.58 -17.44 4.48
C GLU A 435 7.98 -16.36 5.39
N SER A 436 8.81 -15.51 6.01
CA SER A 436 8.34 -14.40 6.83
C SER A 436 7.58 -13.36 6.00
N PHE A 437 8.08 -12.99 4.81
CA PHE A 437 7.35 -12.09 3.91
C PHE A 437 6.08 -12.74 3.33
N ALA A 438 6.08 -14.06 3.08
CA ALA A 438 4.88 -14.81 2.73
C ALA A 438 3.82 -14.71 3.83
N THR A 439 4.21 -14.89 5.09
CA THR A 439 3.33 -14.77 6.25
C THR A 439 2.76 -13.35 6.38
N ALA A 440 3.52 -12.32 6.00
CA ALA A 440 3.04 -10.93 5.92
C ALA A 440 2.11 -10.66 4.71
N GLY A 441 1.87 -11.66 3.86
CA GLY A 441 1.02 -11.57 2.68
C GLY A 441 1.65 -10.84 1.50
N ALA A 442 2.98 -10.80 1.43
CA ALA A 442 3.70 -10.16 0.34
C ALA A 442 3.57 -10.94 -0.97
N ARG A 443 3.77 -10.23 -2.09
CA ARG A 443 4.00 -10.86 -3.40
C ARG A 443 5.49 -11.08 -3.57
N LEU A 444 5.89 -12.33 -3.81
CA LEU A 444 7.29 -12.73 -3.81
C LEU A 444 7.82 -12.95 -5.22
N PHE A 445 8.89 -12.26 -5.55
CA PHE A 445 9.77 -12.54 -6.68
C PHE A 445 11.04 -13.15 -6.10
N ILE A 446 11.20 -14.45 -6.23
CA ILE A 446 12.35 -15.16 -5.67
C ILE A 446 13.32 -15.56 -6.77
N SER A 447 14.61 -15.45 -6.47
CA SER A 447 15.68 -15.77 -7.38
C SER A 447 16.74 -16.62 -6.72
N ASP A 448 17.30 -17.56 -7.47
CA ASP A 448 18.39 -18.42 -7.03
C ASP A 448 19.25 -18.90 -8.23
N ILE A 449 20.42 -19.50 -7.95
CA ILE A 449 21.30 -20.08 -8.96
C ILE A 449 20.74 -21.41 -9.52
N GLN A 450 19.91 -22.08 -8.72
CA GLN A 450 19.25 -23.33 -9.12
C GLN A 450 18.43 -23.14 -10.42
N PRO A 451 18.20 -24.21 -11.20
CA PRO A 451 17.48 -24.06 -12.46
C PRO A 451 15.97 -23.81 -12.29
N SER A 452 15.37 -24.27 -11.18
CA SER A 452 13.93 -24.24 -10.96
C SER A 452 13.58 -24.13 -9.48
N LEU A 453 12.43 -23.50 -9.18
CA LEU A 453 11.80 -23.52 -7.87
C LEU A 453 11.16 -24.89 -7.62
N PRO A 454 11.50 -25.60 -6.53
CA PRO A 454 10.78 -26.82 -6.15
C PRO A 454 9.30 -26.53 -5.81
N ASP A 455 8.38 -27.37 -6.31
CA ASP A 455 6.94 -27.21 -6.06
C ASP A 455 6.61 -27.17 -4.56
N SER A 456 7.28 -28.01 -3.76
CA SER A 456 7.13 -28.02 -2.30
C SER A 456 7.44 -26.66 -1.64
N THR A 457 8.42 -25.91 -2.17
CA THR A 457 8.77 -24.59 -1.66
C THR A 457 7.74 -23.56 -2.09
N LYS A 458 7.31 -23.62 -3.35
CA LYS A 458 6.25 -22.75 -3.89
C LYS A 458 4.96 -22.91 -3.09
N ASP A 459 4.51 -24.15 -2.92
CA ASP A 459 3.29 -24.50 -2.20
C ASP A 459 3.36 -24.09 -0.73
N ARG A 460 4.53 -24.25 -0.09
CA ARG A 460 4.77 -23.79 1.27
C ARG A 460 4.66 -22.27 1.40
N LEU A 461 5.28 -21.50 0.50
CA LEU A 461 5.19 -20.04 0.53
C LEU A 461 3.75 -19.55 0.29
N LEU A 462 3.03 -20.16 -0.65
CA LEU A 462 1.61 -19.87 -0.87
C LEU A 462 0.77 -20.26 0.36
N HIS A 463 1.06 -21.41 0.98
CA HIS A 463 0.38 -21.86 2.19
C HIS A 463 0.57 -20.90 3.37
N LEU A 464 1.77 -20.34 3.53
CA LEU A 464 2.08 -19.38 4.58
C LEU A 464 1.39 -18.03 4.38
N GLY A 465 0.89 -17.73 3.17
CA GLY A 465 0.08 -16.55 2.90
C GLY A 465 0.59 -15.65 1.78
N ALA A 466 1.64 -16.03 1.04
CA ALA A 466 2.14 -15.23 -0.07
C ALA A 466 1.03 -14.95 -1.10
N ASP A 467 0.92 -13.71 -1.57
CA ASP A 467 -0.08 -13.29 -2.56
C ASP A 467 0.16 -13.98 -3.92
N ALA A 468 1.43 -14.10 -4.30
CA ALA A 468 1.90 -14.87 -5.43
C ALA A 468 3.40 -15.15 -5.26
N VAL A 469 3.89 -16.20 -5.93
CA VAL A 469 5.31 -16.59 -5.92
C VAL A 469 5.78 -16.76 -7.37
N HIS A 470 6.73 -15.93 -7.76
CA HIS A 470 7.38 -15.96 -9.08
C HIS A 470 8.86 -16.32 -8.92
N TYR A 471 9.39 -17.13 -9.83
CA TYR A 471 10.76 -17.61 -9.76
C TYR A 471 11.57 -17.24 -10.99
N TYR A 472 12.82 -16.82 -10.76
CA TYR A 472 13.79 -16.56 -11.83
C TYR A 472 15.18 -17.09 -11.46
N ARG A 473 15.73 -17.94 -12.32
CA ARG A 473 17.13 -18.34 -12.20
C ARG A 473 18.02 -17.12 -12.46
N CYS A 474 18.94 -16.84 -11.56
CA CYS A 474 19.92 -15.76 -11.72
C CYS A 474 21.23 -16.12 -11.02
N ASP A 475 22.33 -16.04 -11.74
CA ASP A 475 23.65 -15.93 -11.12
C ASP A 475 23.92 -14.47 -10.76
N VAL A 476 23.77 -14.11 -9.49
CA VAL A 476 23.98 -12.72 -9.04
C VAL A 476 25.42 -12.23 -9.23
N GLY A 477 26.39 -13.14 -9.37
CA GLY A 477 27.76 -12.76 -9.69
C GLY A 477 27.98 -12.45 -11.17
N ASN A 478 26.94 -12.59 -12.01
CA ASN A 478 26.93 -12.16 -13.41
C ASN A 478 26.01 -10.92 -13.56
N PRO A 479 26.56 -9.71 -13.69
CA PRO A 479 25.76 -8.48 -13.75
C PRO A 479 24.68 -8.45 -14.84
N LYS A 480 24.90 -9.15 -15.96
CA LYS A 480 23.92 -9.20 -17.06
C LYS A 480 22.68 -10.00 -16.69
N GLU A 481 22.82 -11.01 -15.85
CA GLU A 481 21.68 -11.84 -15.42
C GLU A 481 20.82 -11.12 -14.38
N CYS A 482 21.38 -10.19 -13.60
CA CYS A 482 20.66 -9.42 -12.58
C CYS A 482 19.54 -8.52 -13.17
N GLU A 483 19.61 -8.16 -14.44
CA GLU A 483 18.61 -7.31 -15.10
C GLU A 483 17.24 -7.99 -15.24
N GLU A 484 17.24 -9.29 -15.55
CA GLU A 484 16.02 -10.00 -15.93
C GLU A 484 15.04 -10.19 -14.74
N PRO A 485 15.48 -10.63 -13.53
CA PRO A 485 14.58 -10.72 -12.38
C PRO A 485 13.92 -9.38 -12.02
N VAL A 486 14.67 -8.27 -12.11
CA VAL A 486 14.16 -6.92 -11.82
C VAL A 486 13.13 -6.50 -12.87
N LYS A 487 13.46 -6.67 -14.16
CA LYS A 487 12.57 -6.35 -15.28
C LYS A 487 11.28 -7.16 -15.22
N GLN A 488 11.37 -8.45 -14.91
CA GLN A 488 10.23 -9.34 -14.79
C GLN A 488 9.33 -8.95 -13.61
N ALA A 489 9.92 -8.65 -12.45
CA ALA A 489 9.18 -8.15 -11.30
C ALA A 489 8.42 -6.86 -11.60
N ILE A 490 9.08 -5.89 -12.23
CA ILE A 490 8.46 -4.62 -12.64
C ILE A 490 7.38 -4.85 -13.70
N SER A 491 7.61 -5.71 -14.70
CA SER A 491 6.61 -5.97 -15.75
C SER A 491 5.36 -6.68 -15.23
N THR A 492 5.52 -7.57 -14.24
CA THR A 492 4.43 -8.39 -13.68
C THR A 492 3.65 -7.66 -12.60
N ALA A 493 4.35 -6.93 -11.72
CA ALA A 493 3.76 -6.33 -10.53
C ALA A 493 3.76 -4.78 -10.56
N GLY A 494 4.34 -4.16 -11.59
CA GLY A 494 4.44 -2.71 -11.75
C GLY A 494 5.63 -2.10 -11.00
N GLU A 495 5.88 -2.52 -9.77
CA GLU A 495 6.96 -2.00 -8.92
C GLU A 495 7.50 -3.06 -7.95
N ILE A 496 8.68 -2.78 -7.39
CA ILE A 496 9.31 -3.58 -6.32
C ILE A 496 9.35 -2.69 -5.07
N ASP A 497 8.71 -3.07 -3.96
CA ASP A 497 8.72 -2.31 -2.72
C ASP A 497 10.00 -2.53 -1.90
N ALA A 498 10.48 -3.77 -1.85
CA ALA A 498 11.72 -4.11 -1.17
C ALA A 498 12.60 -5.09 -1.95
N LEU A 499 13.91 -4.88 -1.88
CA LEU A 499 14.95 -5.78 -2.39
C LEU A 499 15.69 -6.42 -1.23
N ILE A 500 15.71 -7.75 -1.18
CA ILE A 500 16.49 -8.53 -0.22
C ILE A 500 17.66 -9.18 -0.97
N ASN A 501 18.86 -8.65 -0.73
CA ASN A 501 20.10 -9.23 -1.25
C ASN A 501 20.54 -10.37 -0.30
N GLY A 502 19.97 -11.55 -0.53
CA GLY A 502 20.17 -12.73 0.31
C GLY A 502 21.15 -13.77 -0.24
N ALA A 503 21.48 -13.70 -1.53
CA ALA A 503 22.46 -14.60 -2.14
C ALA A 503 23.87 -14.41 -1.54
N GLY A 504 24.56 -15.51 -1.26
CA GLY A 504 25.92 -15.47 -0.77
C GLY A 504 26.62 -16.83 -0.74
N VAL A 505 27.95 -16.78 -0.73
CA VAL A 505 28.86 -17.93 -0.67
C VAL A 505 29.95 -17.67 0.37
N VAL A 506 30.54 -18.74 0.91
CA VAL A 506 31.63 -18.65 1.89
C VAL A 506 32.83 -19.46 1.41
N GLY A 507 33.93 -18.77 1.10
CA GLY A 507 35.19 -19.37 0.65
C GLY A 507 36.15 -19.63 1.80
N ILE A 508 35.94 -20.69 2.59
CA ILE A 508 36.91 -21.09 3.64
C ILE A 508 38.12 -21.75 2.99
N ARG A 509 39.24 -21.04 2.88
CA ARG A 509 40.42 -21.48 2.12
C ARG A 509 41.75 -20.89 2.62
N VAL A 510 42.85 -21.57 2.33
CA VAL A 510 44.22 -21.11 2.61
C VAL A 510 44.70 -20.14 1.52
N PHE A 511 44.52 -18.84 1.74
CA PHE A 511 44.69 -17.79 0.74
C PHE A 511 45.92 -17.92 -0.18
N HIS A 512 47.13 -18.10 0.37
CA HIS A 512 48.38 -18.14 -0.42
C HIS A 512 48.53 -19.42 -1.26
N LYS A 513 47.62 -20.40 -1.13
CA LYS A 513 47.58 -21.66 -1.89
C LYS A 513 46.40 -21.76 -2.86
N GLN A 514 45.57 -20.71 -2.94
CA GLN A 514 44.37 -20.70 -3.78
C GLN A 514 44.58 -19.95 -5.09
N ASP A 515 43.77 -20.31 -6.07
CA ASP A 515 43.57 -19.49 -7.27
C ASP A 515 42.89 -18.16 -6.87
N PRO A 516 43.50 -16.99 -7.16
CA PRO A 516 42.88 -15.69 -6.94
C PRO A 516 41.51 -15.53 -7.63
N ALA A 517 41.23 -16.26 -8.71
CA ALA A 517 39.93 -16.25 -9.38
C ALA A 517 38.76 -16.60 -8.45
N LEU A 518 38.97 -17.48 -7.47
CA LEU A 518 37.96 -17.86 -6.49
C LEU A 518 37.63 -16.69 -5.55
N PHE A 519 38.63 -15.92 -5.14
CA PHE A 519 38.41 -14.70 -4.36
C PHE A 519 37.54 -13.69 -5.14
N PHE A 520 37.85 -13.47 -6.41
CA PHE A 520 37.07 -12.56 -7.25
C PHE A 520 35.65 -13.07 -7.48
N ARG A 521 35.45 -14.39 -7.57
CA ARG A 521 34.13 -14.98 -7.70
C ARG A 521 33.27 -14.79 -6.44
N ASP A 522 33.85 -15.00 -5.25
CA ASP A 522 33.15 -14.74 -3.99
C ASP A 522 32.77 -13.26 -3.86
N MET A 523 33.68 -12.34 -4.21
CA MET A 523 33.39 -10.90 -4.26
C MET A 523 32.26 -10.59 -5.24
N ALA A 524 32.28 -11.20 -6.43
CA ALA A 524 31.24 -10.99 -7.44
C ALA A 524 29.84 -11.36 -6.91
N ILE A 525 29.72 -12.48 -6.20
CA ILE A 525 28.45 -12.95 -5.64
C ILE A 525 28.05 -12.12 -4.41
N ASN A 526 28.94 -11.97 -3.44
CA ASN A 526 28.62 -11.40 -2.13
C ASN A 526 28.52 -9.86 -2.13
N PHE A 527 29.15 -9.19 -3.11
CA PHE A 527 29.24 -7.73 -3.16
C PHE A 527 28.78 -7.15 -4.51
N ASN A 528 29.35 -7.57 -5.64
CA ASN A 528 29.02 -6.96 -6.94
C ASN A 528 27.55 -7.22 -7.33
N GLY A 529 27.02 -8.42 -7.06
CA GLY A 529 25.62 -8.74 -7.28
C GLY A 529 24.66 -7.79 -6.57
N PRO A 530 24.73 -7.66 -5.23
CA PRO A 530 23.97 -6.67 -4.47
C PRO A 530 24.11 -5.24 -5.01
N LEU A 531 25.33 -4.81 -5.35
CA LEU A 531 25.59 -3.48 -5.94
C LEU A 531 24.81 -3.27 -7.24
N VAL A 532 24.86 -4.24 -8.16
CA VAL A 532 24.16 -4.16 -9.46
C VAL A 532 22.65 -4.16 -9.26
N LEU A 533 22.11 -5.04 -8.40
CA LEU A 533 20.68 -5.10 -8.13
C LEU A 533 20.16 -3.80 -7.50
N MET A 534 20.91 -3.21 -6.55
CA MET A 534 20.58 -1.90 -5.98
C MET A 534 20.53 -0.82 -7.07
N ARG A 535 21.53 -0.76 -7.96
CA ARG A 535 21.54 0.19 -9.09
C ARG A 535 20.31 0.04 -10.00
N LEU A 536 19.80 -1.17 -10.19
CA LEU A 536 18.64 -1.43 -11.04
C LEU A 536 17.31 -1.02 -10.40
N VAL A 537 17.14 -1.19 -9.09
CA VAL A 537 15.88 -0.87 -8.40
C VAL A 537 15.79 0.59 -7.95
N LEU A 538 16.92 1.23 -7.66
CA LEU A 538 16.96 2.58 -7.10
C LEU A 538 16.29 3.67 -7.93
N PRO A 539 16.39 3.71 -9.27
CA PRO A 539 15.69 4.74 -10.07
C PRO A 539 14.18 4.76 -9.79
N GLY A 540 13.55 3.59 -9.73
CA GLY A 540 12.14 3.47 -9.37
C GLY A 540 11.85 3.90 -7.94
N PHE A 541 12.76 3.60 -7.00
CA PHE A 541 12.63 3.99 -5.59
C PHE A 541 12.70 5.51 -5.44
N ILE A 542 13.63 6.15 -6.14
CA ILE A 542 13.84 7.61 -6.17
C ILE A 542 12.62 8.30 -6.80
N GLU A 543 12.14 7.83 -7.95
CA GLU A 543 10.97 8.39 -8.64
C GLU A 543 9.73 8.39 -7.73
N ARG A 544 9.50 7.29 -7.02
CA ARG A 544 8.34 7.17 -6.13
C ARG A 544 8.59 7.64 -4.69
N ARG A 545 9.85 7.96 -4.37
CA ARG A 545 10.36 8.44 -3.06
C ARG A 545 10.11 7.47 -1.89
N ARG A 546 10.07 6.17 -2.17
CA ARG A 546 9.86 5.09 -1.17
C ARG A 546 10.56 3.81 -1.60
N GLY A 547 11.17 3.08 -0.70
CA GLY A 547 11.64 1.71 -0.95
C GLY A 547 12.50 1.17 0.17
N CYS A 548 12.72 -0.15 0.19
CA CYS A 548 13.60 -0.76 1.17
C CYS A 548 14.62 -1.67 0.49
N VAL A 549 15.87 -1.61 0.94
CA VAL A 549 16.88 -2.61 0.57
C VAL A 549 17.44 -3.21 1.84
N ILE A 550 17.49 -4.54 1.89
CA ILE A 550 18.12 -5.27 2.99
C ILE A 550 19.24 -6.13 2.41
N ASN A 551 20.46 -5.79 2.80
CA ASN A 551 21.66 -6.52 2.45
C ASN A 551 21.98 -7.51 3.55
N LEU A 552 21.97 -8.81 3.26
CA LEU A 552 22.43 -9.81 4.23
C LEU A 552 23.96 -9.72 4.36
N ALA A 553 24.38 -9.02 5.40
CA ALA A 553 25.77 -8.92 5.85
C ALA A 553 26.13 -10.15 6.71
N SER A 554 27.05 -9.98 7.66
CA SER A 554 27.45 -11.02 8.60
C SER A 554 28.22 -10.42 9.76
N LYS A 555 28.28 -11.12 10.89
CA LYS A 555 29.27 -10.84 11.94
C LYS A 555 30.71 -10.82 11.41
N ALA A 556 30.99 -11.61 10.38
CA ALA A 556 32.27 -11.61 9.68
C ALA A 556 32.65 -10.27 9.01
N ALA A 557 31.72 -9.32 8.93
CA ALA A 557 32.00 -7.95 8.50
C ALA A 557 32.69 -7.11 9.59
N THR A 558 32.58 -7.49 10.86
CA THR A 558 33.02 -6.69 12.01
C THR A 558 34.11 -7.36 12.85
N VAL A 559 34.44 -8.62 12.55
CA VAL A 559 35.48 -9.38 13.25
C VAL A 559 36.28 -10.20 12.26
N ASP A 560 37.51 -10.56 12.66
CA ASP A 560 38.41 -11.31 11.81
C ASP A 560 38.20 -12.82 11.94
N PHE A 561 37.87 -13.48 10.83
CA PHE A 561 37.85 -14.93 10.71
C PHE A 561 38.96 -15.38 9.76
N PRO A 562 40.06 -15.96 10.27
CA PRO A 562 41.10 -16.54 9.43
C PRO A 562 40.52 -17.51 8.38
N PHE A 563 41.17 -17.60 7.23
CA PHE A 563 40.77 -18.44 6.08
C PHE A 563 39.45 -18.05 5.41
N ASN A 564 38.76 -17.00 5.88
CA ASN A 564 37.51 -16.49 5.28
C ASN A 564 37.72 -15.14 4.60
N ILE A 565 38.92 -14.87 4.07
CA ILE A 565 39.31 -13.53 3.60
C ILE A 565 38.32 -12.94 2.58
N SER A 566 37.89 -13.70 1.57
CA SER A 566 36.89 -13.25 0.58
C SER A 566 35.54 -12.92 1.23
N TYR A 567 35.10 -13.75 2.18
CA TYR A 567 33.84 -13.57 2.88
C TYR A 567 33.86 -12.36 3.82
N CYS A 568 34.87 -12.24 4.69
CA CYS A 568 35.05 -11.10 5.59
C CYS A 568 35.15 -9.79 4.80
N THR A 569 36.00 -9.74 3.77
CA THR A 569 36.18 -8.54 2.95
C THR A 569 34.89 -8.17 2.21
N SER A 570 34.21 -9.13 1.57
CA SER A 570 32.96 -8.84 0.84
C SER A 570 31.83 -8.36 1.76
N LYS A 571 31.66 -8.96 2.94
CA LYS A 571 30.62 -8.56 3.90
C LYS A 571 30.92 -7.21 4.55
N ALA A 572 32.18 -6.90 4.86
CA ALA A 572 32.59 -5.57 5.30
C ALA A 572 32.34 -4.50 4.23
N ALA A 573 32.71 -4.78 2.98
CA ALA A 573 32.45 -3.90 1.84
C ALA A 573 30.94 -3.65 1.66
N LEU A 574 30.11 -4.68 1.83
CA LEU A 574 28.65 -4.57 1.72
C LEU A 574 28.04 -3.66 2.81
N VAL A 575 28.54 -3.74 4.05
CA VAL A 575 28.11 -2.83 5.13
C VAL A 575 28.47 -1.38 4.79
N LYS A 576 29.72 -1.13 4.35
CA LYS A 576 30.15 0.23 4.00
C LYS A 576 29.40 0.78 2.79
N LEU A 577 29.17 -0.04 1.76
CA LEU A 577 28.35 0.31 0.60
C LEU A 577 26.95 0.73 1.02
N THR A 578 26.31 -0.03 1.93
CA THR A 578 24.98 0.30 2.45
C THR A 578 24.95 1.69 3.08
N SER A 579 25.93 2.00 3.94
CA SER A 579 25.98 3.30 4.62
C SER A 579 26.24 4.47 3.67
N VAL A 580 27.17 4.31 2.72
CA VAL A 580 27.55 5.38 1.80
C VAL A 580 26.42 5.65 0.80
N LEU A 581 25.81 4.58 0.27
CA LEU A 581 24.71 4.71 -0.68
C LEU A 581 23.46 5.30 -0.02
N GLN A 582 23.20 4.99 1.25
CA GLN A 582 22.13 5.66 1.98
C GLN A 582 22.36 7.16 2.08
N ALA A 583 23.56 7.59 2.47
CA ALA A 583 23.91 9.01 2.55
C ALA A 583 23.77 9.70 1.18
N GLU A 584 24.19 9.04 0.09
CA GLU A 584 24.00 9.57 -1.27
C GLU A 584 22.50 9.72 -1.63
N ILE A 585 21.67 8.74 -1.27
CA ILE A 585 20.21 8.83 -1.48
C ILE A 585 19.59 9.97 -0.67
N ASP A 586 20.08 10.23 0.54
CA ASP A 586 19.59 11.31 1.39
C ASP A 586 19.86 12.69 0.77
N GLU A 587 20.96 12.83 0.01
CA GLU A 587 21.27 14.03 -0.78
C GLU A 587 20.48 14.12 -2.08
N VAL A 588 20.38 13.02 -2.84
CA VAL A 588 19.72 12.98 -4.15
C VAL A 588 18.19 13.03 -4.05
N ALA A 589 17.64 12.44 -2.99
CA ALA A 589 16.22 12.40 -2.70
C ALA A 589 15.94 12.78 -1.23
N PRO A 590 16.14 14.06 -0.84
CA PRO A 590 15.98 14.51 0.54
C PRO A 590 14.58 14.23 1.07
N SER A 591 14.47 13.75 2.31
CA SER A 591 13.19 13.37 2.95
C SER A 591 12.42 12.28 2.18
N SER A 592 13.11 11.40 1.45
CA SER A 592 12.49 10.19 0.87
C SER A 592 12.41 9.06 1.90
N ASP A 593 11.40 8.20 1.77
CA ASP A 593 11.23 7.00 2.60
C ASP A 593 11.96 5.80 1.98
N ILE A 594 13.22 6.02 1.59
CA ILE A 594 14.10 5.01 0.99
C ILE A 594 15.12 4.57 2.03
N ASN A 595 15.03 3.33 2.47
CA ASN A 595 15.78 2.83 3.61
C ASN A 595 16.63 1.62 3.22
N LEU A 596 17.94 1.71 3.42
CA LEU A 596 18.92 0.66 3.17
C LEU A 596 19.42 0.13 4.53
N TYR A 597 19.50 -1.18 4.68
CA TYR A 597 19.96 -1.84 5.90
C TYR A 597 21.00 -2.92 5.58
N ALA A 598 22.02 -3.05 6.43
CA ALA A 598 22.94 -4.18 6.39
C ALA A 598 22.67 -5.06 7.61
N VAL A 599 22.27 -6.31 7.40
CA VAL A 599 21.76 -7.16 8.47
C VAL A 599 22.66 -8.36 8.68
N HIS A 600 23.16 -8.55 9.90
CA HIS A 600 23.66 -9.85 10.32
C HIS A 600 22.50 -10.74 10.75
N PRO A 601 22.29 -11.90 10.09
CA PRO A 601 21.13 -12.75 10.33
C PRO A 601 21.20 -13.62 11.61
N GLY A 602 22.16 -13.36 12.50
CA GLY A 602 22.37 -14.12 13.74
C GLY A 602 23.15 -15.42 13.52
N ALA A 603 23.39 -16.15 14.62
CA ALA A 603 24.17 -17.39 14.64
C ALA A 603 23.39 -18.60 14.10
N VAL A 604 23.00 -18.55 12.83
CA VAL A 604 22.18 -19.58 12.15
C VAL A 604 23.05 -20.62 11.46
N ARG A 605 22.83 -21.91 11.73
CA ARG A 605 23.46 -23.00 10.94
C ARG A 605 22.90 -22.99 9.53
N SER A 606 23.71 -22.57 8.56
CA SER A 606 23.34 -22.49 7.16
C SER A 606 24.12 -23.49 6.31
N GLY A 607 23.50 -23.96 5.23
CA GLY A 607 24.14 -24.81 4.22
C GLY A 607 24.92 -24.02 3.16
N MET A 608 25.54 -22.89 3.51
CA MET A 608 26.31 -22.08 2.55
C MET A 608 27.46 -22.89 1.95
N LYS A 609 27.66 -22.74 0.65
CA LYS A 609 28.69 -23.45 -0.11
C LYS A 609 29.79 -22.48 -0.56
N THR A 610 30.94 -23.03 -0.92
CA THR A 610 31.95 -22.35 -1.73
C THR A 610 31.38 -22.13 -3.14
N ALA A 611 31.80 -21.07 -3.84
CA ALA A 611 31.25 -20.72 -5.15
C ALA A 611 31.45 -21.80 -6.23
N ASP A 612 32.54 -22.56 -6.12
CA ASP A 612 32.93 -23.70 -6.95
C ASP A 612 32.43 -25.05 -6.40
N GLY A 613 31.86 -25.07 -5.18
CA GLY A 613 31.29 -26.26 -4.55
C GLY A 613 32.31 -27.26 -4.00
N HIS A 614 33.61 -26.95 -4.01
CA HIS A 614 34.67 -27.81 -3.51
C HIS A 614 35.21 -27.35 -2.15
N HIS A 615 35.64 -28.30 -1.31
CA HIS A 615 36.37 -28.03 -0.07
C HIS A 615 37.87 -27.91 -0.34
N ASP A 616 38.53 -26.97 0.33
CA ASP A 616 39.98 -26.80 0.24
C ASP A 616 40.71 -27.87 1.07
N THR A 617 41.35 -28.82 0.40
CA THR A 617 42.11 -29.90 1.03
C THR A 617 43.34 -29.40 1.79
N SER A 618 43.88 -28.23 1.44
CA SER A 618 45.06 -27.67 2.09
C SER A 618 44.77 -27.18 3.52
N LEU A 619 43.49 -27.01 3.89
CA LEU A 619 43.10 -26.73 5.28
C LEU A 619 43.53 -27.84 6.24
N ALA A 620 43.71 -29.08 5.75
CA ALA A 620 44.15 -30.21 6.59
C ALA A 620 45.54 -29.98 7.22
N GLU A 621 46.35 -29.09 6.65
CA GLU A 621 47.64 -28.67 7.21
C GLU A 621 47.49 -27.78 8.46
N PHE A 622 46.29 -27.30 8.75
CA PHE A 622 45.98 -26.40 9.86
C PHE A 622 44.87 -26.99 10.77
N PRO A 623 45.08 -28.15 11.41
CA PRO A 623 44.05 -28.85 12.19
C PRO A 623 43.48 -28.02 13.35
N GLN A 624 44.28 -27.13 13.95
CA GLN A 624 43.85 -26.19 14.98
C GLN A 624 42.74 -25.24 14.48
N VAL A 625 42.71 -24.93 13.19
CA VAL A 625 41.71 -24.04 12.60
C VAL A 625 40.37 -24.77 12.52
N PHE A 626 40.39 -26.04 12.13
CA PHE A 626 39.19 -26.88 12.12
C PHE A 626 38.60 -27.03 13.51
N SER A 627 39.42 -27.27 14.55
CA SER A 627 38.90 -27.41 15.92
C SER A 627 38.25 -26.11 16.41
N HIS A 628 38.86 -24.96 16.17
CA HIS A 628 38.27 -23.65 16.51
C HIS A 628 36.99 -23.38 15.72
N PHE A 629 36.98 -23.72 14.43
CA PHE A 629 35.82 -23.53 13.57
C PHE A 629 34.64 -24.43 14.00
N GLU A 630 34.90 -25.70 14.33
CA GLU A 630 33.89 -26.63 14.85
C GLU A 630 33.33 -26.15 16.20
N GLU A 631 34.18 -25.73 17.13
CA GLU A 631 33.73 -25.17 18.41
C GLU A 631 32.89 -23.90 18.23
N TRP A 632 33.28 -23.05 17.28
CA TRP A 632 32.51 -21.85 16.96
C TRP A 632 31.16 -22.20 16.33
N MET A 633 31.13 -23.12 15.35
CA MET A 633 29.89 -23.61 14.72
C MET A 633 28.93 -24.26 15.71
N LYS A 634 29.42 -24.85 16.81
CA LYS A 634 28.55 -25.36 17.89
C LYS A 634 27.68 -24.26 18.51
N LYS A 635 28.17 -23.02 18.56
CA LYS A 635 27.45 -21.85 19.11
C LYS A 635 26.34 -21.34 18.19
N PHE A 636 26.26 -21.83 16.96
CA PHE A 636 25.21 -21.46 16.02
C PHE A 636 23.95 -22.25 16.36
N THR A 637 23.06 -21.63 17.13
CA THR A 637 21.77 -22.19 17.57
C THR A 637 20.58 -21.31 17.17
N GLY A 638 20.84 -20.19 16.49
CA GLY A 638 19.84 -19.22 16.08
C GLY A 638 18.87 -19.77 15.03
N SER A 639 17.62 -19.32 15.10
CA SER A 639 16.60 -19.63 14.11
C SER A 639 16.74 -18.72 12.88
N PRO A 640 16.71 -19.26 11.64
CA PRO A 640 16.72 -18.44 10.43
C PRO A 640 15.48 -17.53 10.33
N HIS A 641 14.37 -17.89 10.98
CA HIS A 641 13.14 -17.09 10.99
C HIS A 641 13.25 -15.80 11.81
N LEU A 642 14.19 -15.71 12.76
CA LEU A 642 14.45 -14.46 13.47
C LEU A 642 14.91 -13.37 12.48
N ALA A 643 15.88 -13.70 11.62
CA ALA A 643 16.31 -12.81 10.55
C ALA A 643 15.15 -12.46 9.59
N GLY A 644 14.29 -13.42 9.28
CA GLY A 644 13.07 -13.20 8.48
C GLY A 644 12.12 -12.18 9.10
N MET A 645 11.77 -12.35 10.38
CA MET A 645 10.90 -11.43 11.11
C MET A 645 11.50 -10.03 11.22
N SER A 646 12.80 -9.94 11.54
CA SER A 646 13.51 -8.66 11.56
C SER A 646 13.52 -7.96 10.19
N CYS A 647 13.72 -8.71 9.10
CA CYS A 647 13.65 -8.15 7.75
C CYS A 647 12.26 -7.61 7.41
N VAL A 648 11.19 -8.34 7.78
CA VAL A 648 9.81 -7.85 7.61
C VAL A 648 9.60 -6.58 8.41
N ALA A 649 10.03 -6.55 9.68
CA ALA A 649 9.91 -5.37 10.54
C ALA A 649 10.64 -4.15 9.93
N LEU A 650 11.90 -4.30 9.52
CA LEU A 650 12.67 -3.25 8.87
C LEU A 650 12.01 -2.75 7.56
N ALA A 651 11.45 -3.66 6.76
CA ALA A 651 10.73 -3.32 5.53
C ALA A 651 9.42 -2.54 5.75
N THR A 652 8.85 -2.57 6.96
CA THR A 652 7.74 -1.67 7.33
C THR A 652 8.17 -0.23 7.58
N GLY A 653 9.49 0.00 7.74
CA GLY A 653 10.06 1.29 8.10
C GLY A 653 10.05 1.59 9.60
N ILE A 654 9.71 0.62 10.46
CA ILE A 654 9.60 0.81 11.92
C ILE A 654 10.88 1.36 12.56
N ALA A 655 12.06 1.01 12.02
CA ALA A 655 13.37 1.42 12.54
C ALA A 655 14.09 2.43 11.64
N LYS A 656 13.39 3.12 10.73
CA LYS A 656 14.02 4.03 9.76
C LYS A 656 14.71 5.24 10.40
N ASP A 657 14.21 5.71 11.54
CA ASP A 657 14.79 6.88 12.23
C ASP A 657 16.10 6.55 12.97
N VAL A 658 16.39 5.27 13.17
CA VAL A 658 17.53 4.80 13.96
C VAL A 658 18.54 3.99 13.16
N LEU A 659 18.09 3.07 12.31
CA LEU A 659 18.92 2.07 11.64
C LEU A 659 19.10 2.29 10.13
N ARG A 660 18.47 3.32 9.54
CA ARG A 660 18.64 3.65 8.12
C ARG A 660 20.12 3.88 7.80
N GLY A 661 20.64 3.13 6.83
CA GLY A 661 22.05 3.14 6.40
C GLY A 661 23.00 2.40 7.34
N ARG A 662 22.50 1.67 8.35
CA ARG A 662 23.33 1.07 9.41
C ARG A 662 23.39 -0.46 9.35
N TYR A 663 24.36 -1.00 10.08
CA TYR A 663 24.51 -2.42 10.37
C TYR A 663 23.65 -2.83 11.58
N TYR A 664 22.85 -3.87 11.44
CA TYR A 664 22.00 -4.39 12.51
C TYR A 664 22.24 -5.88 12.74
N ASP A 665 22.39 -6.27 14.00
CA ASP A 665 22.53 -7.65 14.44
C ASP A 665 21.18 -8.12 14.98
N VAL A 666 20.54 -9.10 14.32
CA VAL A 666 19.16 -9.53 14.66
C VAL A 666 19.05 -10.18 16.04
N GLU A 667 20.16 -10.52 16.68
CA GLU A 667 20.17 -11.01 18.07
C GLU A 667 19.96 -9.89 19.09
N GLN A 668 20.07 -8.63 18.66
CA GLN A 668 19.69 -7.47 19.48
C GLN A 668 18.19 -7.21 19.34
N ASP A 669 17.50 -6.99 20.46
CA ASP A 669 16.09 -6.64 20.45
C ASP A 669 15.87 -5.32 19.69
N LEU A 670 15.02 -5.36 18.67
CA LEU A 670 14.77 -4.23 17.80
C LEU A 670 14.04 -3.09 18.53
N GLU A 671 13.14 -3.42 19.48
CA GLU A 671 12.42 -2.43 20.26
C GLU A 671 13.37 -1.68 21.21
N ASP A 672 14.31 -2.39 21.83
CA ASP A 672 15.33 -1.78 22.69
C ASP A 672 16.23 -0.81 21.92
N ILE A 673 16.60 -1.14 20.67
CA ILE A 673 17.38 -0.24 19.80
C ILE A 673 16.56 1.00 19.45
N ILE A 674 15.28 0.83 19.08
CA ILE A 674 14.39 1.94 18.73
C ILE A 674 14.21 2.87 19.94
N ALA A 675 14.05 2.32 21.15
CA ALA A 675 13.93 3.09 22.39
C ALA A 675 15.19 3.93 22.69
N GLN A 676 16.35 3.51 22.18
CA GLN A 676 17.64 4.18 22.35
C GLN A 676 17.97 5.20 21.24
N ALA A 677 16.96 5.68 20.49
CA ALA A 677 17.16 6.64 19.41
C ALA A 677 17.99 7.90 19.80
N ALA A 678 17.88 8.37 21.04
CA ALA A 678 18.67 9.51 21.54
C ALA A 678 20.17 9.22 21.59
N LEU A 679 20.58 8.00 21.98
CA LEU A 679 21.99 7.59 22.02
C LEU A 679 22.58 7.48 20.62
N LEU A 680 21.82 6.90 19.67
CA LEU A 680 22.24 6.77 18.28
C LEU A 680 22.36 8.13 17.56
N LYS A 681 21.61 9.14 18.02
CA LYS A 681 21.76 10.53 17.54
C LYS A 681 22.99 11.21 18.15
N ALA A 682 23.32 10.90 19.41
CA ALA A 682 24.47 11.47 20.10
C ALA A 682 25.80 10.87 19.59
N ASP A 683 25.81 9.59 19.26
CA ASP A 683 26.95 8.91 18.63
C ASP A 683 26.53 8.33 17.26
N PRO A 684 26.69 9.11 16.17
CA PRO A 684 26.30 8.69 14.85
C PRO A 684 27.17 7.56 14.30
N LEU A 685 28.25 7.16 14.97
CA LEU A 685 29.16 6.10 14.53
C LEU A 685 28.70 4.71 15.00
N LEU A 686 27.80 4.64 15.99
CA LEU A 686 27.21 3.37 16.43
C LEU A 686 26.54 2.65 15.26
N HIS A 687 26.71 1.33 15.18
CA HIS A 687 26.19 0.51 14.08
C HIS A 687 26.77 0.84 12.69
N THR A 688 27.95 1.47 12.62
CA THR A 688 28.68 1.71 11.36
C THR A 688 30.06 1.06 11.40
N LEU A 689 30.64 0.79 10.22
CA LEU A 689 32.07 0.46 10.13
C LEU A 689 32.88 1.76 10.19
N HIS A 690 33.32 2.10 11.40
CA HIS A 690 34.13 3.26 11.73
C HIS A 690 35.46 2.84 12.37
N ILE A 691 36.52 3.62 12.13
CA ILE A 691 37.83 3.45 12.75
C ILE A 691 38.05 4.66 13.66
N SER A 692 38.15 4.43 14.97
CA SER A 692 38.54 5.48 15.91
C SER A 692 40.06 5.61 15.95
N MET A 693 40.55 6.84 15.86
CA MET A 693 41.98 7.14 16.00
C MET A 693 42.37 7.32 17.47
N LEU A 694 43.64 7.07 17.79
CA LEU A 694 44.20 7.28 19.13
C LEU A 694 44.36 8.80 19.41
N GLY A 695 43.61 9.34 20.37
CA GLY A 695 43.80 10.71 20.88
C GLY A 695 43.63 11.82 19.82
N SER A 696 44.44 12.89 19.91
CA SER A 696 44.43 14.10 19.05
C SER A 696 44.90 13.86 17.60
N LEU A 697 44.78 12.63 17.09
CA LEU A 697 45.04 12.28 15.69
C LEU A 697 43.81 12.52 14.81
N GLU A 698 42.81 13.25 15.30
CA GLU A 698 41.72 13.80 14.50
C GLU A 698 42.32 14.68 13.39
N ARG A 699 42.41 14.14 12.18
CA ARG A 699 42.50 14.95 10.97
C ARG A 699 41.10 15.49 10.71
N GLU A 700 40.67 16.46 11.50
CA GLU A 700 39.60 17.34 11.03
C GLU A 700 40.09 18.04 9.75
N GLU A 701 39.23 17.97 8.74
CA GLU A 701 39.22 18.66 7.46
C GLU A 701 40.29 19.74 7.25
N GLY A 702 41.26 19.44 6.38
CA GLY A 702 42.21 20.43 5.86
C GLY A 702 43.51 20.48 6.65
N ALA A 703 44.61 20.59 5.92
CA ALA A 703 45.96 20.64 6.44
C ALA A 703 46.05 21.50 7.72
N ILE A 704 46.36 20.86 8.85
CA ILE A 704 47.13 21.53 9.90
C ILE A 704 48.31 22.16 9.17
N ALA A 705 48.53 23.46 9.36
CA ALA A 705 49.69 24.16 8.83
C ALA A 705 50.96 23.59 9.48
N GLN A 706 51.36 22.39 9.08
CA GLN A 706 52.65 21.82 9.38
C GLN A 706 53.64 22.57 8.50
N LYS A 707 54.77 22.97 9.10
CA LYS A 707 55.92 23.40 8.31
C LYS A 707 56.19 22.32 7.26
N PRO A 708 56.52 22.69 6.00
CA PRO A 708 56.94 21.70 5.02
C PRO A 708 57.99 20.80 5.65
N GLU A 709 57.76 19.48 5.67
CA GLU A 709 58.79 18.55 6.08
C GLU A 709 60.02 18.82 5.19
N GLU A 710 61.19 18.94 5.80
CA GLU A 710 62.43 19.04 5.02
C GLU A 710 62.48 17.83 4.08
N ARG A 711 62.77 18.10 2.81
CA ARG A 711 62.84 17.06 1.79
C ARG A 711 63.87 16.03 2.23
N PHE A 712 63.40 14.85 2.62
CA PHE A 712 64.26 13.72 2.91
C PHE A 712 64.74 13.15 1.58
N ASP A 713 65.92 13.58 1.13
CA ASP A 713 66.57 12.97 -0.02
C ASP A 713 67.11 11.59 0.40
N PHE A 714 66.47 10.54 -0.13
CA PHE A 714 66.97 9.18 0.01
C PHE A 714 68.31 9.10 -0.72
N PRO A 715 69.42 8.69 -0.07
CA PRO A 715 70.70 8.58 -0.76
C PRO A 715 70.60 7.57 -1.91
N GLY A 716 70.52 8.08 -3.15
CA GLY A 716 70.42 7.30 -4.38
C GLY A 716 69.04 7.21 -5.04
N PHE A 717 68.02 7.96 -4.63
CA PHE A 717 66.70 8.03 -5.31
C PHE A 717 66.14 9.44 -5.43
#